data_AF-A0A2E0J1F4-F1
#
_entry.id   AF-A0A2E0J1F4-F1
#
_cell.length_a   1.000
_cell.length_b   1.000
_cell.length_c   1.000
_cell.angle_alpha   90.00
_cell.angle_beta   90.00
_cell.angle_gamma   90.00
#
_symmetry.space_group_name_H-M   'P 1'
#
loop_
_entity.id
_entity.type
_entity.pdbx_description
1 polymer ?
#
loop_
_entity_poly.entity_id
_entity_poly.type
_entity_poly.pdbx_seq_one_letter_code
_entity_poly.pdbx_strand_id
1 'polypeptide(L)'
;MSTATATTQAPAGDDIFKLEKHADGIVVLRFGVPGASQNTIKADFADAFDDVLEKLEHDTEVIGVVLISDKPGSFMAGADIGLFNDVKSANEVEALSLAAQAGFKRLSRLHVPVVAAIAGSCLGGGLEMALACDVRIAADTPATTLGVPEVMLGLLPAAGGTQRLPRLVGIQSALDLMLTGRKLRPAQAKKLGLVDGVVPPEALLDEAIRQVRSAGKRSLTSSASVIGRARERVGEGVAGLTAAALEDNFAGRRVLFDQARKQLQSKTKGHYPAPERIIDVVATGYAKGMKAGYAAEAKAFGDLAMSEVSKSLRHVYHATEALKKATFVAKNVKPREVRQIGVLGAGLMGAGIATVTIDKAGLPVRLKDVSDDGLARGMQHVNAFYAKRVAKKAMTRAQADRCLHQVTGTTNYSGIGACDIVIEAVFEDLELKQQMLADVEAAADARGNTDCIFATNTSSLPISEIAAKAKRPENVIGLHYFSPVEKMPLLEIIATEKTSKKTIATAVAFGKAQGKTVIVVADGPGFYTTRALSPYLNEAARLLAEGAGVRQIDEALVNHGFPVGPMTLLDEVGVDVGVKVGPILEAAFGERMAAPNASAKMIEAGHLGRKSGKGFYDYTAPKKKGEKRPINADLDTLLAGERDGGRAPDDAEIVERCTLLFANEAAHCLSEKIIREPMHGDIGAIFGLGFLPFTGGPFRYIDTMGVALFVDRLNALAEKHGPRFEPAPILKTMAKATSESHRRFYP
;
A
#
# COMPACT_ATOMS: atom_id res chain seq x y z
N MET A 1 -58.02 -24.07 -15.43
CA MET A 1 -57.15 -23.22 -14.60
C MET A 1 -55.99 -24.06 -14.13
N SER A 2 -54.86 -24.00 -14.84
CA SER A 2 -53.61 -24.65 -14.50
C SER A 2 -52.50 -23.68 -14.87
N THR A 3 -51.77 -23.24 -13.86
CA THR A 3 -50.66 -22.29 -13.94
C THR A 3 -49.44 -22.98 -14.54
N ALA A 4 -49.10 -22.64 -15.78
CA ALA A 4 -47.88 -23.06 -16.42
C ALA A 4 -46.71 -22.20 -15.90
N THR A 5 -45.88 -22.79 -15.04
CA THR A 5 -44.53 -22.31 -14.73
C THR A 5 -43.65 -22.48 -15.96
N ALA A 6 -43.28 -21.38 -16.60
CA ALA A 6 -42.27 -21.36 -17.64
C ALA A 6 -40.88 -21.52 -16.99
N THR A 7 -40.34 -22.73 -17.08
CA THR A 7 -38.95 -23.06 -16.79
C THR A 7 -38.07 -22.51 -17.92
N THR A 8 -37.42 -21.37 -17.69
CA THR A 8 -36.28 -20.94 -18.50
C THR A 8 -35.06 -21.76 -18.10
N GLN A 9 -34.72 -22.75 -18.92
CA GLN A 9 -33.41 -23.41 -18.89
C GLN A 9 -32.32 -22.37 -19.15
N ALA A 10 -31.43 -22.18 -18.18
CA ALA A 10 -30.21 -21.40 -18.36
C ALA A 10 -29.23 -22.18 -19.25
N PRO A 11 -28.65 -21.59 -20.31
CA PRO A 11 -27.53 -22.20 -20.98
C PRO A 11 -26.29 -22.08 -20.09
N ALA A 12 -25.76 -23.23 -19.68
CA ALA A 12 -24.40 -23.34 -19.15
C ALA A 12 -23.43 -23.31 -20.34
N GLY A 13 -22.95 -22.12 -20.69
CA GLY A 13 -21.87 -21.90 -21.66
C GLY A 13 -20.79 -21.00 -21.05
N ASP A 14 -19.54 -21.21 -21.47
CA ASP A 14 -18.32 -20.49 -21.10
C ASP A 14 -18.27 -19.01 -21.56
N ASP A 15 -19.42 -18.37 -21.76
CA ASP A 15 -19.51 -17.03 -22.32
C ASP A 15 -19.25 -15.95 -21.25
N ILE A 16 -18.33 -15.02 -21.57
CA ILE A 16 -18.00 -13.85 -20.73
C ILE A 16 -19.20 -12.93 -20.54
N PHE A 17 -20.06 -12.83 -21.56
CA PHE A 17 -21.23 -11.96 -21.58
C PHE A 17 -22.51 -12.75 -21.85
N LYS A 18 -23.59 -12.38 -21.15
CA LYS A 18 -24.93 -12.96 -21.34
C LYS A 18 -25.94 -11.83 -21.50
N LEU A 19 -26.77 -11.94 -22.54
CA LEU A 19 -27.83 -10.99 -22.85
C LEU A 19 -29.17 -11.56 -22.37
N GLU A 20 -29.77 -10.94 -21.36
CA GLU A 20 -31.11 -11.28 -20.88
C GLU A 20 -32.10 -10.20 -21.34
N LYS A 21 -32.98 -10.54 -22.29
CA LYS A 21 -34.06 -9.63 -22.72
C LYS A 21 -35.21 -9.69 -21.72
N HIS A 22 -35.56 -8.55 -21.13
CA HIS A 22 -36.80 -8.39 -20.38
C HIS A 22 -37.98 -8.12 -21.30
N ALA A 23 -39.19 -8.46 -20.83
CA ALA A 23 -40.44 -8.37 -21.61
C ALA A 23 -40.78 -6.95 -22.10
N ASP A 24 -40.17 -5.92 -21.54
CA ASP A 24 -40.36 -4.51 -21.89
C ASP A 24 -39.28 -3.97 -22.86
N GLY A 25 -38.46 -4.83 -23.46
CA GLY A 25 -37.42 -4.44 -24.42
C GLY A 25 -36.12 -3.94 -23.77
N ILE A 26 -36.00 -4.05 -22.44
CA ILE A 26 -34.76 -3.74 -21.72
C ILE A 26 -33.85 -4.97 -21.76
N VAL A 27 -32.58 -4.76 -22.06
CA VAL A 27 -31.57 -5.82 -22.06
C VAL A 27 -30.70 -5.71 -20.82
N VAL A 28 -30.65 -6.78 -20.03
CA VAL A 28 -29.68 -6.92 -18.94
C VAL A 28 -28.47 -7.66 -19.50
N LEU A 29 -27.39 -6.91 -19.74
CA LEU A 29 -26.09 -7.43 -20.13
C LEU A 29 -25.30 -7.82 -18.87
N ARG A 30 -25.30 -9.12 -18.60
CA ARG A 30 -24.52 -9.72 -17.53
C ARG A 30 -23.12 -10.03 -18.01
N PHE A 31 -22.12 -9.81 -17.17
CA PHE A 31 -20.75 -10.19 -17.48
C PHE A 31 -20.04 -10.86 -16.31
N GLY A 32 -19.24 -11.87 -16.63
CA GLY A 32 -18.55 -12.69 -15.65
C GLY A 32 -17.46 -13.55 -16.28
N VAL A 33 -16.20 -13.29 -15.95
CA VAL A 33 -15.07 -14.09 -16.47
C VAL A 33 -15.13 -15.51 -15.89
N PRO A 34 -15.25 -16.57 -16.71
CA PRO A 34 -15.31 -17.95 -16.22
C PRO A 34 -14.08 -18.33 -15.40
N GLY A 35 -14.26 -19.15 -14.36
CA GLY A 35 -13.17 -19.63 -13.50
C GLY A 35 -12.45 -18.58 -12.63
N ALA A 36 -12.72 -17.29 -12.81
CA ALA A 36 -12.09 -16.21 -12.04
C ALA A 36 -12.95 -15.75 -10.85
N SER A 37 -12.31 -15.36 -9.75
CA SER A 37 -12.99 -14.76 -8.58
C SER A 37 -13.28 -13.27 -8.73
N GLN A 38 -12.68 -12.62 -9.73
CA GLN A 38 -12.87 -11.21 -10.07
C GLN A 38 -12.97 -11.08 -11.60
N ASN A 39 -13.71 -10.08 -12.06
CA ASN A 39 -13.74 -9.71 -13.48
C ASN A 39 -12.55 -8.80 -13.78
N THR A 40 -11.73 -9.20 -14.75
CA THR A 40 -10.64 -8.39 -15.29
C THR A 40 -10.75 -8.31 -16.81
N ILE A 41 -10.30 -7.20 -17.39
CA ILE A 41 -10.23 -7.06 -18.86
C ILE A 41 -9.02 -7.87 -19.32
N LYS A 42 -9.27 -8.88 -20.15
CA LYS A 42 -8.30 -9.74 -20.82
C LYS A 42 -8.45 -9.59 -22.34
N ALA A 43 -7.60 -10.25 -23.13
CA ALA A 43 -7.66 -10.14 -24.58
C ALA A 43 -8.99 -10.63 -25.16
N ASP A 44 -9.49 -11.77 -24.69
CA ASP A 44 -10.79 -12.37 -25.04
C ASP A 44 -12.00 -11.50 -24.69
N PHE A 45 -11.87 -10.65 -23.67
CA PHE A 45 -12.92 -9.70 -23.29
C PHE A 45 -13.23 -8.71 -24.42
N ALA A 46 -12.21 -8.25 -25.16
CA ALA A 46 -12.41 -7.25 -26.22
C ALA A 46 -13.27 -7.82 -27.36
N ASP A 47 -12.91 -9.00 -27.87
CA ASP A 47 -13.64 -9.67 -28.95
C ASP A 47 -15.08 -9.98 -28.52
N ALA A 48 -15.26 -10.57 -27.34
CA ALA A 48 -16.59 -10.88 -26.82
C ALA A 48 -17.45 -9.62 -26.56
N PHE A 49 -16.82 -8.51 -26.21
CA PHE A 49 -17.52 -7.24 -26.02
C PHE A 49 -17.93 -6.62 -27.36
N ASP A 50 -17.08 -6.70 -28.37
CA ASP A 50 -17.39 -6.21 -29.72
C ASP A 50 -18.56 -6.97 -30.35
N ASP A 51 -18.61 -8.30 -30.20
CA ASP A 51 -19.73 -9.15 -30.65
C ASP A 51 -21.05 -8.75 -30.00
N VAL A 52 -21.02 -8.46 -28.70
CA VAL A 52 -22.22 -8.04 -27.95
C VAL A 52 -22.66 -6.64 -28.36
N LEU A 53 -21.72 -5.71 -28.54
CA LEU A 53 -22.05 -4.37 -29.00
C LEU A 53 -22.65 -4.39 -30.39
N GLU A 54 -22.15 -5.21 -31.32
CA GLU A 54 -22.72 -5.34 -32.65
C GLU A 54 -24.17 -5.82 -32.61
N LYS A 55 -24.49 -6.80 -31.76
CA LYS A 55 -25.88 -7.26 -31.54
C LYS A 55 -26.77 -6.13 -31.02
N LEU A 56 -26.30 -5.37 -30.03
CA LEU A 56 -27.06 -4.25 -29.44
C LEU A 56 -27.22 -3.06 -30.39
N GLU A 57 -26.26 -2.83 -31.29
CA GLU A 57 -26.31 -1.75 -32.28
C GLU A 57 -27.37 -2.01 -33.37
N HIS A 58 -27.61 -3.27 -33.73
CA HIS A 58 -28.55 -3.67 -34.79
C HIS A 58 -29.95 -4.04 -34.28
N ASP A 59 -30.13 -4.27 -32.98
CA ASP A 59 -31.41 -4.66 -32.41
C ASP A 59 -32.30 -3.44 -32.14
N THR A 60 -33.31 -3.25 -33.00
CA THR A 60 -34.25 -2.12 -32.93
C THR A 60 -35.35 -2.30 -31.88
N GLU A 61 -35.48 -3.49 -31.27
CA GLU A 61 -36.45 -3.74 -30.20
C GLU A 61 -35.91 -3.35 -28.83
N VAL A 62 -34.59 -3.16 -28.72
CA VAL A 62 -33.96 -2.72 -27.47
C VAL A 62 -34.35 -1.28 -27.20
N ILE A 63 -34.83 -1.03 -25.99
CA ILE A 63 -35.14 0.33 -25.50
C ILE A 63 -34.14 0.84 -24.47
N GLY A 64 -33.24 -0.04 -23.98
CA GLY A 64 -32.25 0.29 -22.98
C GLY A 64 -31.42 -0.91 -22.53
N VAL A 65 -30.25 -0.63 -21.95
CA VAL A 65 -29.29 -1.66 -21.53
C VAL A 65 -28.88 -1.45 -20.08
N VAL A 66 -28.89 -2.50 -19.27
CA VAL A 66 -28.30 -2.54 -17.93
C VAL A 66 -27.04 -3.40 -17.97
N LEU A 67 -25.90 -2.84 -17.59
CA LEU A 67 -24.65 -3.57 -17.39
C LEU A 67 -24.54 -4.00 -15.93
N ILE A 68 -24.46 -5.29 -15.67
CA ILE A 68 -24.34 -5.83 -14.31
C ILE A 68 -23.35 -7.01 -14.29
N SER A 69 -22.64 -7.16 -13.19
CA SER A 69 -21.72 -8.29 -13.00
C SER A 69 -22.42 -9.49 -12.37
N ASP A 70 -22.06 -10.69 -12.80
CA ASP A 70 -22.46 -11.95 -12.17
C ASP A 70 -21.49 -12.42 -11.07
N LYS A 71 -20.41 -11.68 -10.81
CA LYS A 71 -19.42 -12.03 -9.78
C LYS A 71 -19.72 -11.32 -8.46
N PRO A 72 -19.95 -12.05 -7.36
CA PRO A 72 -20.08 -11.45 -6.04
C PRO A 72 -18.85 -10.63 -5.66
N GLY A 73 -19.07 -9.39 -5.21
CA GLY A 73 -17.99 -8.51 -4.75
C GLY A 73 -17.07 -7.96 -5.86
N SER A 74 -17.39 -8.19 -7.13
CA SER A 74 -16.61 -7.70 -8.28
C SER A 74 -17.52 -7.17 -9.36
N PHE A 75 -17.51 -5.87 -9.63
CA PHE A 75 -18.04 -5.36 -10.89
C PHE A 75 -16.98 -5.65 -11.96
N MET A 76 -15.86 -4.93 -11.91
CA MET A 76 -14.67 -5.18 -12.71
C MET A 76 -13.46 -4.51 -12.04
N ALA A 77 -12.40 -5.29 -11.80
CA ALA A 77 -11.23 -4.88 -11.02
C ALA A 77 -10.15 -4.16 -11.84
N GLY A 78 -10.39 -3.92 -13.13
CA GLY A 78 -9.48 -3.26 -14.06
C GLY A 78 -8.95 -4.19 -15.14
N ALA A 79 -7.93 -3.75 -15.86
CA ALA A 79 -7.22 -4.57 -16.82
C ALA A 79 -6.32 -5.59 -16.12
N ASP A 80 -6.25 -6.80 -16.69
CA ASP A 80 -5.31 -7.81 -16.23
C ASP A 80 -3.88 -7.32 -16.49
N ILE A 81 -3.05 -7.27 -15.44
CA ILE A 81 -1.67 -6.78 -15.58
C ILE A 81 -0.83 -7.77 -16.41
N GLY A 82 -1.26 -9.03 -16.53
CA GLY A 82 -0.66 -10.00 -17.45
C GLY A 82 -0.73 -9.56 -18.92
N LEU A 83 -1.63 -8.63 -19.29
CA LEU A 83 -1.66 -8.04 -20.63
C LEU A 83 -0.34 -7.37 -21.03
N PHE A 84 0.49 -6.96 -20.07
CA PHE A 84 1.79 -6.34 -20.34
C PHE A 84 2.93 -7.35 -20.52
N ASN A 85 2.71 -8.64 -20.25
CA ASN A 85 3.77 -9.65 -20.31
C ASN A 85 4.19 -9.94 -21.76
N ASP A 86 3.24 -9.90 -22.69
CA ASP A 86 3.45 -10.30 -24.08
C ASP A 86 3.75 -9.11 -25.01
N VAL A 87 3.65 -7.88 -24.50
CA VAL A 87 3.81 -6.67 -25.28
C VAL A 87 5.29 -6.27 -25.37
N LYS A 88 5.76 -5.98 -26.59
CA LYS A 88 7.18 -5.73 -26.87
C LYS A 88 7.50 -4.26 -27.13
N SER A 89 6.49 -3.44 -27.40
CA SER A 89 6.68 -2.04 -27.78
C SER A 89 5.60 -1.12 -27.24
N ALA A 90 5.94 0.16 -27.08
CA ALA A 90 4.98 1.19 -26.67
C ALA A 90 3.80 1.31 -27.65
N ASN A 91 4.04 1.10 -28.95
CA ASN A 91 3.02 1.19 -30.00
C ASN A 91 1.97 0.07 -29.89
N GLU A 92 2.39 -1.15 -29.52
CA GLU A 92 1.45 -2.25 -29.26
C GLU A 92 0.54 -1.93 -28.07
N VAL A 93 1.09 -1.39 -26.97
CA VAL A 93 0.30 -0.95 -25.82
C VAL A 93 -0.64 0.21 -26.20
N GLU A 94 -0.17 1.18 -26.99
CA GLU A 94 -0.99 2.27 -27.50
C GLU A 94 -2.17 1.75 -28.31
N ALA A 95 -1.94 0.76 -29.19
CA ALA A 95 -3.00 0.15 -29.99
C ALA A 95 -4.08 -0.54 -29.12
N LEU A 96 -3.67 -1.24 -28.05
CA LEU A 96 -4.60 -1.83 -27.08
C LEU A 96 -5.46 -0.75 -26.40
N SER A 97 -4.86 0.36 -25.99
CA SER A 97 -5.59 1.49 -25.43
C SER A 97 -6.59 2.10 -26.42
N LEU A 98 -6.18 2.31 -27.68
CA LEU A 98 -7.06 2.82 -28.74
C LEU A 98 -8.24 1.88 -29.01
N ALA A 99 -8.02 0.56 -29.02
CA ALA A 99 -9.07 -0.43 -29.18
C ALA A 99 -10.09 -0.37 -28.03
N ALA A 100 -9.62 -0.34 -26.78
CA ALA A 100 -10.49 -0.21 -25.61
C ALA A 100 -11.30 1.11 -25.63
N GLN A 101 -10.66 2.23 -26.00
CA GLN A 101 -11.33 3.51 -26.19
C GLN A 101 -12.42 3.45 -27.27
N ALA A 102 -12.17 2.73 -28.37
CA ALA A 102 -13.12 2.55 -29.46
C ALA A 102 -14.35 1.74 -29.00
N GLY A 103 -14.15 0.61 -28.32
CA GLY A 103 -15.24 -0.20 -27.76
C GLY A 103 -16.10 0.60 -26.76
N PHE A 104 -15.48 1.31 -25.82
CA PHE A 104 -16.24 2.14 -24.87
C PHE A 104 -16.91 3.36 -25.52
N LYS A 105 -16.37 3.84 -26.64
CA LYS A 105 -17.03 4.88 -27.44
C LYS A 105 -18.27 4.34 -28.14
N ARG A 106 -18.23 3.11 -28.69
CA ARG A 106 -19.40 2.43 -29.26
C ARG A 106 -20.49 2.27 -28.20
N LEU A 107 -20.15 1.74 -27.02
CA LEU A 107 -21.09 1.64 -25.89
C LEU A 107 -21.77 2.98 -25.57
N SER A 108 -20.99 4.06 -25.48
CA SER A 108 -21.54 5.40 -25.18
C SER A 108 -22.46 5.96 -26.28
N ARG A 109 -22.34 5.45 -27.51
CA ARG A 109 -23.07 5.89 -28.70
C ARG A 109 -24.29 5.03 -29.04
N LEU A 110 -24.54 3.95 -28.30
CA LEU A 110 -25.79 3.21 -28.42
C LEU A 110 -26.97 4.17 -28.39
N HIS A 111 -27.94 3.96 -29.29
CA HIS A 111 -29.09 4.84 -29.47
C HIS A 111 -30.05 4.82 -28.25
N VAL A 112 -29.87 3.82 -27.38
CA VAL A 112 -30.62 3.60 -26.15
C VAL A 112 -29.84 4.01 -24.89
N PRO A 113 -30.51 4.34 -23.77
CA PRO A 113 -29.88 4.56 -22.47
C PRO A 113 -29.18 3.30 -21.94
N VAL A 114 -27.99 3.51 -21.38
CA VAL A 114 -27.15 2.46 -20.79
C VAL A 114 -26.89 2.77 -19.32
N VAL A 115 -27.22 1.84 -18.42
CA VAL A 115 -27.06 1.99 -16.97
C VAL A 115 -26.05 0.98 -16.44
N ALA A 116 -25.02 1.46 -15.73
CA ALA A 116 -24.10 0.61 -14.99
C ALA A 116 -24.64 0.31 -13.58
N ALA A 117 -24.95 -0.95 -13.31
CA ALA A 117 -25.35 -1.46 -12.00
C ALA A 117 -24.12 -2.02 -11.27
N ILE A 118 -23.54 -1.23 -10.37
CA ILE A 118 -22.22 -1.45 -9.79
C ILE A 118 -22.33 -2.08 -8.40
N ALA A 119 -21.96 -3.36 -8.31
CA ALA A 119 -21.73 -4.05 -7.04
C ALA A 119 -20.29 -4.53 -6.94
N GLY A 120 -19.64 -4.32 -5.79
CA GLY A 120 -18.26 -4.76 -5.59
C GLY A 120 -17.20 -3.84 -6.20
N SER A 121 -16.00 -4.37 -6.43
CA SER A 121 -14.87 -3.59 -6.94
C SER A 121 -15.12 -3.12 -8.38
N CYS A 122 -15.11 -1.80 -8.60
CA CYS A 122 -15.23 -1.13 -9.89
C CYS A 122 -14.02 -0.20 -10.07
N LEU A 123 -12.91 -0.78 -10.52
CA LEU A 123 -11.60 -0.15 -10.52
C LEU A 123 -11.02 -0.07 -11.92
N GLY A 124 -10.28 1.01 -12.18
CA GLY A 124 -9.56 1.23 -13.42
C GLY A 124 -10.44 1.11 -14.66
N GLY A 125 -10.07 0.24 -15.61
CA GLY A 125 -10.87 -0.08 -16.80
C GLY A 125 -12.35 -0.39 -16.52
N GLY A 126 -12.67 -0.98 -15.35
CA GLY A 126 -14.05 -1.19 -14.92
C GLY A 126 -14.83 0.10 -14.65
N LEU A 127 -14.17 1.07 -14.01
CA LEU A 127 -14.74 2.41 -13.85
C LEU A 127 -14.77 3.15 -15.19
N GLU A 128 -13.77 2.98 -16.06
CA GLU A 128 -13.78 3.59 -17.40
C GLU A 128 -14.94 3.09 -18.27
N MET A 129 -15.29 1.80 -18.15
CA MET A 129 -16.50 1.22 -18.77
C MET A 129 -17.77 1.85 -18.17
N ALA A 130 -17.87 1.95 -16.84
CA ALA A 130 -19.01 2.59 -16.18
C ALA A 130 -19.14 4.10 -16.51
N LEU A 131 -18.02 4.79 -16.76
CA LEU A 131 -17.99 6.17 -17.24
C LEU A 131 -18.46 6.32 -18.69
N ALA A 132 -18.43 5.25 -19.49
CA ALA A 132 -19.00 5.25 -20.83
C ALA A 132 -20.53 5.07 -20.84
N CYS A 133 -21.12 4.63 -19.73
CA CYS A 133 -22.57 4.52 -19.54
C CYS A 133 -23.23 5.88 -19.30
N ASP A 134 -24.55 5.98 -19.52
CA ASP A 134 -25.31 7.20 -19.27
C ASP A 134 -25.51 7.43 -17.75
N VAL A 135 -25.85 6.37 -17.02
CA VAL A 135 -26.17 6.40 -15.58
C VAL A 135 -25.36 5.34 -14.82
N ARG A 136 -24.97 5.63 -13.58
CA ARG A 136 -24.28 4.69 -12.67
C ARG A 136 -25.01 4.58 -11.34
N ILE A 137 -25.41 3.37 -10.96
CA ILE A 137 -26.04 3.07 -9.66
C ILE A 137 -25.11 2.13 -8.90
N ALA A 138 -24.82 2.42 -7.63
CA ALA A 138 -23.91 1.61 -6.81
C ALA A 138 -24.64 0.93 -5.64
N ALA A 139 -24.29 -0.32 -5.37
CA ALA A 139 -24.75 -1.03 -4.18
C ALA A 139 -24.02 -0.55 -2.91
N ASP A 140 -24.75 -0.28 -1.83
CA ASP A 140 -24.20 0.14 -0.54
C ASP A 140 -23.64 -1.05 0.25
N THR A 141 -22.42 -1.46 -0.11
CA THR A 141 -21.69 -2.50 0.63
C THR A 141 -20.26 -2.07 0.91
N PRO A 142 -19.62 -2.64 1.96
CA PRO A 142 -18.19 -2.46 2.18
C PRO A 142 -17.31 -2.94 1.02
N ALA A 143 -17.79 -3.93 0.24
CA ALA A 143 -17.07 -4.45 -0.93
C ALA A 143 -17.16 -3.53 -2.15
N THR A 144 -18.20 -2.69 -2.24
CA THR A 144 -18.37 -1.77 -3.36
C THR A 144 -17.38 -0.61 -3.26
N THR A 145 -16.43 -0.55 -4.18
CA THR A 145 -15.43 0.53 -4.23
C THR A 145 -15.20 1.00 -5.66
N LEU A 146 -15.06 2.31 -5.85
CA LEU A 146 -14.87 2.93 -7.16
C LEU A 146 -13.57 3.75 -7.20
N GLY A 147 -12.78 3.61 -8.26
CA GLY A 147 -11.57 4.42 -8.43
C GLY A 147 -10.75 4.05 -9.66
N VAL A 148 -9.69 4.83 -9.91
CA VAL A 148 -8.74 4.66 -11.02
C VAL A 148 -7.32 4.54 -10.44
N PRO A 149 -6.91 3.33 -10.01
CA PRO A 149 -5.65 3.12 -9.29
C PRO A 149 -4.42 2.96 -10.20
N GLU A 150 -4.52 3.22 -11.51
CA GLU A 150 -3.46 3.02 -12.51
C GLU A 150 -2.14 3.69 -12.14
N VAL A 151 -2.20 4.87 -11.50
CA VAL A 151 -1.01 5.60 -11.05
C VAL A 151 -0.16 4.81 -10.07
N MET A 152 -0.77 3.90 -9.29
CA MET A 152 -0.06 3.03 -8.36
C MET A 152 0.80 1.99 -9.08
N LEU A 153 0.55 1.75 -10.36
CA LEU A 153 1.33 0.88 -11.26
C LEU A 153 2.28 1.70 -12.16
N GLY A 154 2.40 3.01 -11.93
CA GLY A 154 3.14 3.90 -12.83
C GLY A 154 2.47 4.09 -14.18
N LEU A 155 1.15 3.93 -14.24
CA LEU A 155 0.33 4.06 -15.44
C LEU A 155 -0.70 5.19 -15.29
N LEU A 156 -1.53 5.37 -16.30
CA LEU A 156 -2.68 6.27 -16.30
C LEU A 156 -3.92 5.56 -16.83
N PRO A 157 -5.14 6.05 -16.54
CA PRO A 157 -6.37 5.52 -17.13
C PRO A 157 -6.30 5.57 -18.66
N ALA A 158 -6.61 4.47 -19.33
CA ALA A 158 -6.24 4.26 -20.73
C ALA A 158 -7.41 3.93 -21.67
N ALA A 159 -8.63 3.90 -21.15
CA ALA A 159 -9.85 3.65 -21.92
C ALA A 159 -10.81 4.85 -21.87
N GLY A 160 -10.26 6.05 -21.73
CA GLY A 160 -10.97 7.32 -21.72
C GLY A 160 -11.21 7.96 -20.36
N GLY A 161 -10.67 7.37 -19.29
CA GLY A 161 -10.82 7.86 -17.92
C GLY A 161 -10.28 9.28 -17.76
N THR A 162 -9.13 9.61 -18.38
CA THR A 162 -8.56 10.97 -18.33
C THR A 162 -9.44 12.01 -19.02
N GLN A 163 -10.39 11.57 -19.86
CA GLN A 163 -11.28 12.45 -20.60
C GLN A 163 -12.69 12.50 -20.02
N ARG A 164 -13.27 11.35 -19.65
CA ARG A 164 -14.64 11.25 -19.14
C ARG A 164 -14.73 11.67 -17.67
N LEU A 165 -13.78 11.26 -16.83
CA LEU A 165 -13.84 11.52 -15.38
C LEU A 165 -13.77 13.03 -15.05
N PRO A 166 -12.82 13.84 -15.57
CA PRO A 166 -12.81 15.28 -15.31
C PRO A 166 -14.07 16.01 -15.76
N ARG A 167 -14.74 15.50 -16.81
CA ARG A 167 -15.99 16.08 -17.33
C ARG A 167 -17.21 15.68 -16.49
N LEU A 168 -17.12 14.56 -15.77
CA LEU A 168 -18.17 14.10 -14.87
C LEU A 168 -18.08 14.80 -13.50
N VAL A 169 -16.91 14.76 -12.86
CA VAL A 169 -16.75 15.18 -11.44
C VAL A 169 -15.96 16.48 -11.25
N GLY A 170 -15.56 17.16 -12.33
CA GLY A 170 -14.67 18.32 -12.30
C GLY A 170 -13.19 17.95 -12.35
N ILE A 171 -12.35 18.89 -12.79
CA ILE A 171 -10.91 18.67 -13.03
C ILE A 171 -10.21 18.38 -11.70
N GLN A 172 -10.47 19.17 -10.66
CA GLN A 172 -9.78 19.00 -9.37
C GLN A 172 -10.04 17.63 -8.74
N SER A 173 -11.31 17.23 -8.65
CA SER A 173 -11.73 15.94 -8.09
C SER A 173 -11.22 14.76 -8.92
N ALA A 174 -11.23 14.88 -10.25
CA ALA A 174 -10.71 13.84 -11.12
C ALA A 174 -9.19 13.70 -11.01
N LEU A 175 -8.44 14.81 -10.96
CA LEU A 175 -7.00 14.78 -10.72
C LEU A 175 -6.68 14.18 -9.35
N ASP A 176 -7.43 14.52 -8.30
CA ASP A 176 -7.24 13.89 -6.98
C ASP A 176 -7.41 12.36 -7.05
N LEU A 177 -8.44 11.86 -7.76
CA LEU A 177 -8.62 10.41 -7.95
C LEU A 177 -7.50 9.78 -8.79
N MET A 178 -7.14 10.38 -9.93
CA MET A 178 -6.15 9.82 -10.85
C MET A 178 -4.71 9.93 -10.34
N LEU A 179 -4.37 10.98 -9.57
CA LEU A 179 -3.01 11.19 -9.06
C LEU A 179 -2.74 10.46 -7.74
N THR A 180 -3.79 10.05 -7.01
CA THR A 180 -3.63 9.31 -5.74
C THR A 180 -4.01 7.84 -5.85
N GLY A 181 -4.78 7.46 -6.88
CA GLY A 181 -5.34 6.12 -7.02
C GLY A 181 -6.32 5.73 -5.91
N ARG A 182 -6.80 6.69 -5.10
CA ARG A 182 -7.66 6.40 -3.95
C ARG A 182 -9.02 5.89 -4.39
N LYS A 183 -9.58 4.98 -3.57
CA LYS A 183 -10.89 4.37 -3.80
C LYS A 183 -11.96 5.10 -3.01
N LEU A 184 -13.14 5.24 -3.59
CA LEU A 184 -14.33 5.82 -2.98
C LEU A 184 -15.32 4.72 -2.58
N ARG A 185 -15.93 4.89 -1.40
CA ARG A 185 -17.13 4.13 -1.02
C ARG A 185 -18.38 4.70 -1.71
N PRO A 186 -19.49 3.95 -1.81
CA PRO A 186 -20.69 4.36 -2.56
C PRO A 186 -21.21 5.75 -2.15
N ALA A 187 -21.35 6.01 -0.85
CA ALA A 187 -21.77 7.32 -0.34
C ALA A 187 -20.84 8.47 -0.75
N GLN A 188 -19.52 8.24 -0.78
CA GLN A 188 -18.54 9.25 -1.21
C GLN A 188 -18.61 9.46 -2.73
N ALA A 189 -18.77 8.38 -3.50
CA ALA A 189 -18.92 8.44 -4.94
C ALA A 189 -20.19 9.21 -5.33
N LYS A 190 -21.30 9.02 -4.61
CA LYS A 190 -22.55 9.75 -4.83
C LYS A 190 -22.40 11.24 -4.53
N LYS A 191 -21.77 11.57 -3.39
CA LYS A 191 -21.49 12.97 -3.02
C LYS A 191 -20.61 13.68 -4.06
N LEU A 192 -19.68 12.96 -4.69
CA LEU A 192 -18.79 13.51 -5.71
C LEU A 192 -19.46 13.63 -7.10
N GLY A 193 -20.65 13.06 -7.29
CA GLY A 193 -21.29 12.94 -8.61
C GLY A 193 -20.67 11.86 -9.50
N LEU A 194 -19.84 10.95 -8.96
CA LEU A 194 -19.30 9.82 -9.70
C LEU A 194 -20.37 8.76 -9.98
N VAL A 195 -21.33 8.59 -9.06
CA VAL A 195 -22.51 7.75 -9.25
C VAL A 195 -23.79 8.55 -9.07
N ASP A 196 -24.81 8.17 -9.81
CA ASP A 196 -26.12 8.81 -9.86
C ASP A 196 -27.06 8.29 -8.76
N GLY A 197 -26.80 7.13 -8.17
CA GLY A 197 -27.61 6.56 -7.09
C GLY A 197 -26.84 5.56 -6.25
N VAL A 198 -27.29 5.39 -5.00
CA VAL A 198 -26.80 4.37 -4.08
C VAL A 198 -27.99 3.67 -3.47
N VAL A 199 -28.02 2.34 -3.56
CA VAL A 199 -29.14 1.52 -3.09
C VAL A 199 -28.63 0.28 -2.36
N PRO A 200 -29.47 -0.36 -1.52
CA PRO A 200 -29.15 -1.69 -1.00
C PRO A 200 -28.88 -2.70 -2.15
N PRO A 201 -27.98 -3.68 -1.96
CA PRO A 201 -27.61 -4.65 -3.00
C PRO A 201 -28.80 -5.36 -3.66
N GLU A 202 -29.80 -5.72 -2.86
CA GLU A 202 -31.02 -6.39 -3.29
C GLU A 202 -31.89 -5.56 -4.24
N ALA A 203 -31.78 -4.23 -4.19
CA ALA A 203 -32.55 -3.31 -5.01
C ALA A 203 -31.77 -2.83 -6.27
N LEU A 204 -30.53 -3.27 -6.45
CA LEU A 204 -29.62 -2.72 -7.46
C LEU A 204 -30.15 -2.91 -8.89
N LEU A 205 -30.59 -4.11 -9.23
CA LEU A 205 -31.07 -4.42 -10.58
C LEU A 205 -32.38 -3.70 -10.88
N ASP A 206 -33.33 -3.74 -9.96
CA ASP A 206 -34.64 -3.09 -10.11
C ASP A 206 -34.49 -1.58 -10.27
N GLU A 207 -33.61 -0.96 -9.48
CA GLU A 207 -33.30 0.47 -9.61
C GLU A 207 -32.64 0.77 -10.96
N ALA A 208 -31.70 -0.05 -11.43
CA ALA A 208 -31.06 0.15 -12.73
C ALA A 208 -32.06 0.06 -13.89
N ILE A 209 -32.97 -0.92 -13.85
CA ILE A 209 -34.07 -1.05 -14.83
C ILE A 209 -35.01 0.17 -14.75
N ARG A 210 -35.35 0.64 -13.55
CA ARG A 210 -36.15 1.86 -13.37
C ARG A 210 -35.47 3.09 -13.95
N GLN A 211 -34.15 3.19 -13.83
CA GLN A 211 -33.35 4.27 -14.41
C GLN A 211 -33.35 4.19 -15.94
N VAL A 212 -33.26 3.00 -16.54
CA VAL A 212 -33.43 2.86 -18.00
C VAL A 212 -34.76 3.45 -18.48
N ARG A 213 -35.86 3.19 -17.76
CA ARG A 213 -37.21 3.67 -18.13
C ARG A 213 -37.38 5.19 -18.00
N SER A 214 -36.67 5.81 -17.06
CA SER A 214 -36.88 7.22 -16.68
C SER A 214 -35.78 8.16 -17.18
N ALA A 215 -34.57 7.65 -17.35
CA ALA A 215 -33.44 8.40 -17.88
C ALA A 215 -33.45 8.29 -19.40
N GLY A 216 -33.84 9.37 -20.10
CA GLY A 216 -33.53 9.50 -21.52
C GLY A 216 -32.02 9.40 -21.78
N LYS A 217 -31.62 9.14 -23.04
CA LYS A 217 -30.21 9.04 -23.42
C LYS A 217 -29.42 10.28 -22.95
N ARG A 218 -28.33 10.08 -22.19
CA ARG A 218 -27.56 11.17 -21.57
C ARG A 218 -26.10 11.11 -22.03
N SER A 219 -25.78 11.88 -23.06
CA SER A 219 -24.36 12.07 -23.41
C SER A 219 -23.66 13.01 -22.44
N LEU A 220 -22.64 12.50 -21.73
CA LEU A 220 -21.73 13.26 -20.87
C LEU A 220 -20.98 14.40 -21.60
N THR A 221 -20.99 14.38 -22.93
CA THR A 221 -20.27 15.32 -23.81
C THR A 221 -21.21 16.30 -24.54
N SER A 222 -22.53 16.18 -24.34
CA SER A 222 -23.50 17.09 -24.94
C SER A 222 -23.43 18.49 -24.33
N SER A 223 -23.67 19.53 -25.14
CA SER A 223 -23.73 20.93 -24.67
C SER A 223 -24.77 21.12 -23.55
N ALA A 224 -25.89 20.39 -23.59
CA ALA A 224 -26.92 20.40 -22.55
C ALA A 224 -26.40 19.87 -21.19
N SER A 225 -25.56 18.83 -21.19
CA SER A 225 -24.93 18.30 -19.97
C SER A 225 -23.89 19.25 -19.37
N VAL A 226 -23.19 20.02 -20.22
CA VAL A 226 -22.24 21.06 -19.78
C VAL A 226 -22.99 22.21 -19.12
N ILE A 227 -24.08 22.68 -19.72
CA ILE A 227 -24.92 23.77 -19.19
C ILE A 227 -25.63 23.34 -17.89
N GLY A 228 -26.14 22.10 -17.83
CA GLY A 228 -26.78 21.54 -16.64
C GLY A 228 -25.82 21.50 -15.44
N ARG A 229 -24.58 21.04 -15.64
CA ARG A 229 -23.55 21.01 -14.60
C ARG A 229 -23.07 22.40 -14.18
N ALA A 230 -22.96 23.33 -15.13
CA ALA A 230 -22.65 24.73 -14.81
C ALA A 230 -23.71 25.35 -13.91
N ARG A 231 -25.01 25.08 -14.16
CA ARG A 231 -26.11 25.51 -13.28
C ARG A 231 -26.08 24.84 -11.91
N GLU A 232 -25.78 23.54 -11.85
CA GLU A 232 -25.66 22.79 -10.60
C GLU A 232 -24.53 23.36 -9.72
N ARG A 233 -23.35 23.64 -10.31
CA ARG A 233 -22.22 24.27 -9.63
C ARG A 233 -22.53 25.68 -9.15
N VAL A 234 -23.25 26.50 -9.93
CA VAL A 234 -23.69 27.82 -9.47
C VAL A 234 -24.64 27.70 -8.26
N GLY A 235 -25.42 26.62 -8.17
CA GLY A 235 -26.26 26.28 -7.01
C GLY A 235 -25.48 25.87 -5.75
N GLU A 236 -24.20 25.50 -5.86
CA GLU A 236 -23.32 25.15 -4.73
C GLU A 236 -22.68 26.38 -4.04
N GLY A 237 -23.09 27.60 -4.42
CA GLY A 237 -22.64 28.85 -3.81
C GLY A 237 -21.21 29.24 -4.18
N VAL A 238 -20.50 29.90 -3.26
CA VAL A 238 -19.16 30.48 -3.50
C VAL A 238 -18.12 29.42 -3.94
N ALA A 239 -18.24 28.20 -3.43
CA ALA A 239 -17.35 27.09 -3.79
C ALA A 239 -17.53 26.65 -5.25
N GLY A 240 -18.77 26.57 -5.72
CA GLY A 240 -19.05 26.21 -7.11
C GLY A 240 -18.74 27.35 -8.09
N LEU A 241 -18.91 28.60 -7.68
CA LEU A 241 -18.48 29.78 -8.46
C LEU A 241 -16.95 29.87 -8.61
N THR A 242 -16.19 29.57 -7.55
CA THR A 242 -14.72 29.52 -7.62
C THR A 242 -14.22 28.35 -8.46
N ALA A 243 -14.87 27.18 -8.36
CA ALA A 243 -14.59 26.05 -9.24
C ALA A 243 -14.88 26.38 -10.72
N ALA A 244 -16.02 27.00 -11.02
CA ALA A 244 -16.36 27.46 -12.37
C ALA A 244 -15.36 28.49 -12.92
N ALA A 245 -14.96 29.47 -12.11
CA ALA A 245 -13.96 30.46 -12.50
C ALA A 245 -12.57 29.86 -12.79
N LEU A 246 -12.21 28.75 -12.13
CA LEU A 246 -10.95 28.04 -12.37
C LEU A 246 -11.04 27.00 -13.49
N GLU A 247 -12.20 26.38 -13.71
CA GLU A 247 -12.35 25.27 -14.64
C GLU A 247 -12.99 25.64 -15.98
N ASP A 248 -13.70 26.76 -16.11
CA ASP A 248 -14.49 27.07 -17.31
C ASP A 248 -13.82 28.07 -18.27
N ASN A 249 -12.71 28.70 -17.88
CA ASN A 249 -11.91 29.56 -18.76
C ASN A 249 -10.44 29.13 -18.84
N PHE A 250 -9.78 29.56 -19.91
CA PHE A 250 -8.41 29.15 -20.24
C PHE A 250 -7.38 29.58 -19.17
N ALA A 251 -7.48 30.81 -18.65
CA ALA A 251 -6.54 31.33 -17.67
C ALA A 251 -6.64 30.60 -16.31
N GLY A 252 -7.87 30.32 -15.86
CA GLY A 252 -8.13 29.55 -14.65
C GLY A 252 -7.57 28.13 -14.73
N ARG A 253 -7.78 27.45 -15.87
CA ARG A 253 -7.27 26.08 -16.08
C ARG A 253 -5.76 26.03 -16.02
N ARG A 254 -5.08 27.03 -16.60
CA ARG A 254 -3.62 27.12 -16.55
C ARG A 254 -3.11 27.20 -15.11
N VAL A 255 -3.69 28.08 -14.29
CA VAL A 255 -3.32 28.20 -12.87
C VAL A 255 -3.59 26.90 -12.11
N LEU A 256 -4.72 26.24 -12.36
CA LEU A 256 -5.06 24.96 -11.74
C LEU A 256 -4.02 23.88 -12.06
N PHE A 257 -3.66 23.71 -13.33
CA PHE A 257 -2.65 22.72 -13.72
C PHE A 257 -1.25 23.06 -13.20
N ASP A 258 -0.87 24.33 -13.18
CA ASP A 258 0.42 24.76 -12.62
C ASP A 258 0.51 24.50 -11.12
N GLN A 259 -0.58 24.74 -10.38
CA GLN A 259 -0.69 24.38 -8.96
C GLN A 259 -0.63 22.86 -8.75
N ALA A 260 -1.34 22.08 -9.58
CA ALA A 260 -1.30 20.63 -9.53
C ALA A 260 0.12 20.10 -9.76
N ARG A 261 0.86 20.62 -10.76
CA ARG A 261 2.27 20.27 -11.01
C ARG A 261 3.18 20.64 -9.85
N LYS A 262 3.02 21.84 -9.26
CA LYS A 262 3.82 22.26 -8.09
C LYS A 262 3.59 21.35 -6.88
N GLN A 263 2.33 21.01 -6.61
CA GLN A 263 1.99 20.09 -5.53
C GLN A 263 2.52 18.69 -5.81
N LEU A 264 2.43 18.24 -7.06
CA LEU A 264 2.96 16.95 -7.49
C LEU A 264 4.46 16.86 -7.26
N GLN A 265 5.24 17.82 -7.78
CA GLN A 265 6.70 17.84 -7.65
C GLN A 265 7.15 17.80 -6.19
N SER A 266 6.42 18.46 -5.29
CA SER A 266 6.74 18.44 -3.86
C SER A 266 6.57 17.04 -3.21
N LYS A 267 5.68 16.20 -3.76
CA LYS A 267 5.37 14.86 -3.25
C LYS A 267 6.18 13.76 -3.93
N THR A 268 6.37 13.85 -5.25
CA THR A 268 7.03 12.81 -6.06
C THR A 268 8.51 13.03 -6.26
N LYS A 269 8.98 14.27 -6.06
CA LYS A 269 10.37 14.69 -6.30
C LYS A 269 10.86 14.44 -7.74
N GLY A 270 9.94 14.22 -8.68
CA GLY A 270 10.24 13.93 -10.08
C GLY A 270 10.46 12.44 -10.42
N HIS A 271 10.36 11.52 -9.45
CA HIS A 271 10.64 10.09 -9.68
C HIS A 271 9.50 9.31 -10.35
N TYR A 272 8.32 9.89 -10.40
CA TYR A 272 7.10 9.22 -10.87
C TYR A 272 6.56 9.96 -12.10
N PRO A 273 6.81 9.46 -13.33
CA PRO A 273 6.42 10.16 -14.56
C PRO A 273 4.90 10.10 -14.82
N ALA A 274 4.22 9.04 -14.38
CA ALA A 274 2.79 8.86 -14.66
C ALA A 274 1.89 10.00 -14.13
N PRO A 275 2.01 10.45 -12.86
CA PRO A 275 1.28 11.61 -12.37
C PRO A 275 1.41 12.88 -13.22
N GLU A 276 2.61 13.17 -13.74
CA GLU A 276 2.83 14.35 -14.57
C GLU A 276 2.16 14.18 -15.93
N ARG A 277 2.32 13.01 -16.55
CA ARG A 277 1.65 12.66 -17.81
C ARG A 277 0.12 12.69 -17.69
N ILE A 278 -0.45 12.30 -16.54
CA ILE A 278 -1.89 12.42 -16.28
C ILE A 278 -2.33 13.89 -16.40
N ILE A 279 -1.60 14.82 -15.78
CA ILE A 279 -1.92 16.24 -15.85
C ILE A 279 -1.85 16.73 -17.31
N ASP A 280 -0.83 16.33 -18.05
CA ASP A 280 -0.63 16.76 -19.44
C ASP A 280 -1.70 16.23 -20.40
N VAL A 281 -2.10 14.96 -20.24
CA VAL A 281 -3.14 14.32 -21.05
C VAL A 281 -4.50 14.98 -20.79
N VAL A 282 -4.84 15.25 -19.53
CA VAL A 282 -6.06 15.98 -19.17
C VAL A 282 -6.03 17.39 -19.74
N ALA A 283 -4.93 18.13 -19.56
CA ALA A 283 -4.77 19.47 -20.08
C ALA A 283 -4.89 19.52 -21.61
N THR A 284 -4.30 18.56 -22.31
CA THR A 284 -4.39 18.41 -23.77
C THR A 284 -5.84 18.22 -24.22
N GLY A 285 -6.59 17.37 -23.52
CA GLY A 285 -8.01 17.14 -23.82
C GLY A 285 -8.90 18.38 -23.62
N TYR A 286 -8.54 19.28 -22.71
CA TYR A 286 -9.25 20.55 -22.50
C TYR A 286 -8.78 21.68 -23.43
N ALA A 287 -7.53 21.66 -23.87
CA ALA A 287 -6.96 22.67 -24.76
C ALA A 287 -7.25 22.40 -26.25
N LYS A 288 -7.17 21.13 -26.68
CA LYS A 288 -7.25 20.70 -28.09
C LYS A 288 -8.48 19.83 -28.41
N GLY A 289 -9.32 19.58 -27.41
CA GLY A 289 -10.55 18.78 -27.53
C GLY A 289 -10.34 17.28 -27.25
N MET A 290 -11.45 16.57 -27.04
CA MET A 290 -11.42 15.17 -26.57
C MET A 290 -10.69 14.22 -27.51
N LYS A 291 -10.82 14.37 -28.83
CA LYS A 291 -10.11 13.51 -29.80
C LYS A 291 -8.59 13.57 -29.59
N ALA A 292 -8.04 14.78 -29.40
CA ALA A 292 -6.63 14.96 -29.09
C ALA A 292 -6.28 14.42 -27.69
N GLY A 293 -7.18 14.57 -26.72
CA GLY A 293 -7.02 13.99 -25.38
C GLY A 293 -6.95 12.47 -25.38
N TYR A 294 -7.83 11.77 -26.10
CA TYR A 294 -7.81 10.30 -26.26
C TYR A 294 -6.53 9.80 -26.92
N ALA A 295 -6.08 10.47 -27.99
CA ALA A 295 -4.82 10.13 -28.65
C ALA A 295 -3.61 10.36 -27.71
N ALA A 296 -3.60 11.46 -26.96
CA ALA A 296 -2.57 11.72 -25.97
C ALA A 296 -2.59 10.70 -24.81
N GLU A 297 -3.77 10.28 -24.38
CA GLU A 297 -3.98 9.24 -23.37
C GLU A 297 -3.35 7.92 -23.82
N ALA A 298 -3.71 7.43 -25.01
CA ALA A 298 -3.23 6.15 -25.52
C ALA A 298 -1.70 6.14 -25.71
N LYS A 299 -1.16 7.21 -26.30
CA LYS A 299 0.29 7.36 -26.48
C LYS A 299 1.03 7.39 -25.15
N ALA A 300 0.57 8.21 -24.20
CA ALA A 300 1.21 8.33 -22.90
C ALA A 300 1.10 7.02 -22.09
N PHE A 301 0.01 6.27 -22.22
CA PHE A 301 -0.12 4.95 -21.63
C PHE A 301 0.91 3.97 -22.19
N GLY A 302 1.10 3.95 -23.52
CA GLY A 302 2.13 3.14 -24.17
C GLY A 302 3.55 3.48 -23.72
N ASP A 303 3.90 4.76 -23.70
CA ASP A 303 5.19 5.25 -23.18
C ASP A 303 5.44 4.79 -21.73
N LEU A 304 4.44 4.98 -20.86
CA LEU A 304 4.55 4.68 -19.43
C LEU A 304 4.64 3.18 -19.17
N ALA A 305 3.88 2.35 -19.88
CA ALA A 305 3.91 0.91 -19.72
C ALA A 305 5.28 0.29 -19.97
N MET A 306 6.07 0.90 -20.86
CA MET A 306 7.43 0.48 -21.18
C MET A 306 8.50 1.09 -20.25
N SER A 307 8.14 2.06 -19.41
CA SER A 307 9.08 2.69 -18.47
C SER A 307 9.54 1.76 -17.35
N GLU A 308 10.79 1.92 -16.91
CA GLU A 308 11.33 1.14 -15.79
C GLU A 308 10.57 1.37 -14.48
N VAL A 309 10.11 2.60 -14.23
CA VAL A 309 9.29 2.92 -13.05
C VAL A 309 7.99 2.13 -13.04
N SER A 310 7.30 2.03 -14.19
CA SER A 310 6.07 1.23 -14.25
C SER A 310 6.37 -0.27 -14.09
N LYS A 311 7.43 -0.80 -14.72
CA LYS A 311 7.84 -2.21 -14.51
C LYS A 311 8.10 -2.51 -13.03
N SER A 312 8.82 -1.63 -12.35
CA SER A 312 9.12 -1.73 -10.91
C SER A 312 7.85 -1.68 -10.04
N LEU A 313 6.92 -0.76 -10.33
CA LEU A 313 5.68 -0.67 -9.56
C LEU A 313 4.74 -1.86 -9.82
N ARG A 314 4.69 -2.38 -11.06
CA ARG A 314 3.99 -3.63 -11.38
C ARG A 314 4.60 -4.83 -10.65
N HIS A 315 5.93 -4.93 -10.60
CA HIS A 315 6.64 -5.93 -9.79
C HIS A 315 6.20 -5.87 -8.32
N VAL A 316 6.23 -4.70 -7.71
CA VAL A 316 5.78 -4.51 -6.32
C VAL A 316 4.33 -4.94 -6.12
N TYR A 317 3.45 -4.61 -7.07
CA TYR A 317 2.05 -5.06 -7.03
C TYR A 317 1.94 -6.60 -7.08
N HIS A 318 2.59 -7.25 -8.05
CA HIS A 318 2.56 -8.71 -8.20
C HIS A 318 3.13 -9.43 -6.98
N ALA A 319 4.26 -8.95 -6.47
CA ALA A 319 4.87 -9.45 -5.26
C ALA A 319 3.93 -9.31 -4.05
N THR A 320 3.25 -8.17 -3.91
CA THR A 320 2.26 -7.96 -2.85
C THR A 320 1.07 -8.91 -2.97
N GLU A 321 0.54 -9.12 -4.18
CA GLU A 321 -0.56 -10.07 -4.43
C GLU A 321 -0.14 -11.52 -4.18
N ALA A 322 1.10 -11.90 -4.51
CA ALA A 322 1.66 -13.21 -4.21
C ALA A 322 1.75 -13.42 -2.68
N LEU A 323 2.26 -12.45 -1.94
CA LEU A 323 2.37 -12.50 -0.47
C LEU A 323 1.00 -12.58 0.22
N LYS A 324 -0.02 -11.91 -0.32
CA LYS A 324 -1.41 -12.06 0.17
C LYS A 324 -1.93 -13.49 0.09
N LYS A 325 -1.47 -14.28 -0.88
CA LYS A 325 -1.83 -15.70 -1.07
C LYS A 325 -0.87 -16.67 -0.37
N ALA A 326 0.37 -16.26 -0.10
CA ALA A 326 1.42 -17.11 0.44
C ALA A 326 1.11 -17.66 1.85
N THR A 327 1.29 -18.96 2.07
CA THR A 327 1.17 -19.59 3.40
C THR A 327 2.53 -19.76 4.09
N PHE A 328 3.64 -19.62 3.35
CA PHE A 328 5.04 -19.81 3.79
C PHE A 328 5.38 -21.20 4.38
N VAL A 329 4.41 -22.11 4.33
CA VAL A 329 4.50 -23.52 4.72
C VAL A 329 3.77 -24.37 3.68
N ALA A 330 3.98 -25.69 3.72
CA ALA A 330 3.31 -26.64 2.82
C ALA A 330 1.78 -26.50 2.88
N LYS A 331 1.11 -26.62 1.72
CA LYS A 331 -0.34 -26.34 1.56
C LYS A 331 -1.26 -27.19 2.44
N ASN A 332 -0.79 -28.36 2.89
CA ASN A 332 -1.53 -29.26 3.78
C ASN A 332 -1.53 -28.79 5.25
N VAL A 333 -0.66 -27.86 5.63
CA VAL A 333 -0.61 -27.30 6.99
C VAL A 333 -1.64 -26.18 7.12
N LYS A 334 -2.74 -26.46 7.82
CA LYS A 334 -3.80 -25.46 8.09
C LYS A 334 -3.49 -24.66 9.36
N PRO A 335 -3.79 -23.34 9.38
CA PRO A 335 -3.68 -22.53 10.60
C PRO A 335 -4.65 -23.03 11.69
N ARG A 336 -4.30 -22.81 12.96
CA ARG A 336 -5.24 -22.95 14.09
C ARG A 336 -6.32 -21.87 13.96
N GLU A 337 -7.51 -22.16 14.46
CA GLU A 337 -8.53 -21.12 14.62
C GLU A 337 -8.08 -20.17 15.75
N VAL A 338 -8.25 -18.86 15.52
CA VAL A 338 -7.87 -17.82 16.47
C VAL A 338 -9.14 -17.06 16.84
N ARG A 339 -9.51 -17.09 18.12
CA ARG A 339 -10.74 -16.52 18.67
C ARG A 339 -10.47 -15.40 19.65
N GLN A 340 -9.34 -15.41 20.36
CA GLN A 340 -9.00 -14.39 21.34
C GLN A 340 -7.49 -14.11 21.39
N ILE A 341 -7.14 -12.83 21.50
CA ILE A 341 -5.76 -12.35 21.51
C ILE A 341 -5.40 -11.76 22.87
N GLY A 342 -4.24 -12.11 23.41
CA GLY A 342 -3.60 -11.42 24.53
C GLY A 342 -2.57 -10.43 24.01
N VAL A 343 -2.46 -9.26 24.62
CA VAL A 343 -1.37 -8.30 24.35
C VAL A 343 -0.73 -7.90 25.67
N LEU A 344 0.58 -8.09 25.81
CA LEU A 344 1.34 -7.73 27.01
C LEU A 344 2.07 -6.39 26.77
N GLY A 345 1.74 -5.39 27.59
CA GLY A 345 2.16 -4.01 27.45
C GLY A 345 1.07 -3.15 26.81
N ALA A 346 0.59 -2.12 27.51
CA ALA A 346 -0.42 -1.18 27.02
C ALA A 346 0.16 0.13 26.49
N GLY A 347 1.47 0.16 26.22
CA GLY A 347 2.15 1.28 25.57
C GLY A 347 1.76 1.47 24.10
N LEU A 348 2.47 2.34 23.40
CA LEU A 348 2.17 2.73 22.00
C LEU A 348 2.00 1.52 21.06
N MET A 349 2.93 0.56 21.11
CA MET A 349 2.89 -0.63 20.25
C MET A 349 1.75 -1.55 20.63
N GLY A 350 1.59 -1.89 21.91
CA GLY A 350 0.54 -2.80 22.35
C GLY A 350 -0.88 -2.25 22.12
N ALA A 351 -1.10 -0.96 22.37
CA ALA A 351 -2.38 -0.31 22.06
C ALA A 351 -2.66 -0.28 20.54
N GLY A 352 -1.63 -0.08 19.72
CA GLY A 352 -1.74 -0.15 18.26
C GLY A 352 -2.06 -1.57 17.76
N ILE A 353 -1.39 -2.60 18.31
CA ILE A 353 -1.65 -4.01 18.01
C ILE A 353 -3.09 -4.39 18.40
N ALA A 354 -3.54 -3.97 19.59
CA ALA A 354 -4.92 -4.16 20.03
C ALA A 354 -5.91 -3.51 19.06
N THR A 355 -5.64 -2.26 18.66
CA THR A 355 -6.49 -1.50 17.75
C THR A 355 -6.63 -2.16 16.37
N VAL A 356 -5.53 -2.59 15.74
CA VAL A 356 -5.60 -3.24 14.42
C VAL A 356 -6.25 -4.62 14.49
N THR A 357 -6.07 -5.34 15.59
CA THR A 357 -6.71 -6.64 15.82
C THR A 357 -8.23 -6.49 15.86
N ILE A 358 -8.74 -5.46 16.52
CA ILE A 358 -10.18 -5.19 16.60
C ILE A 358 -10.72 -4.60 15.28
N ASP A 359 -10.07 -3.57 14.72
CA ASP A 359 -10.57 -2.86 13.51
C ASP A 359 -10.53 -3.73 12.25
N LYS A 360 -9.56 -4.67 12.16
CA LYS A 360 -9.29 -5.42 10.93
C LYS A 360 -9.57 -6.91 11.08
N ALA A 361 -9.02 -7.55 12.11
CA ALA A 361 -9.24 -8.98 12.33
C ALA A 361 -10.58 -9.27 13.00
N GLY A 362 -11.19 -8.29 13.67
CA GLY A 362 -12.48 -8.44 14.35
C GLY A 362 -12.43 -9.36 15.57
N LEU A 363 -11.24 -9.49 16.18
CA LEU A 363 -10.99 -10.40 17.30
C LEU A 363 -10.92 -9.65 18.64
N PRO A 364 -11.49 -10.22 19.72
CA PRO A 364 -11.37 -9.67 21.06
C PRO A 364 -9.93 -9.70 21.58
N VAL A 365 -9.56 -8.65 22.33
CA VAL A 365 -8.23 -8.44 22.87
C VAL A 365 -8.27 -8.32 24.40
N ARG A 366 -7.42 -9.09 25.07
CA ARG A 366 -7.09 -8.97 26.49
C ARG A 366 -5.77 -8.20 26.63
N LEU A 367 -5.85 -6.93 26.97
CA LEU A 367 -4.70 -6.05 27.12
C LEU A 367 -4.18 -6.11 28.57
N LYS A 368 -2.94 -6.52 28.75
CA LYS A 368 -2.26 -6.55 30.05
C LYS A 368 -1.25 -5.41 30.17
N ASP A 369 -1.22 -4.72 31.30
CA ASP A 369 -0.09 -3.88 31.69
C ASP A 369 0.39 -4.23 33.11
N VAL A 370 1.39 -3.52 33.62
CA VAL A 370 1.81 -3.63 35.04
C VAL A 370 1.05 -2.64 35.93
N SER A 371 0.43 -1.62 35.34
CA SER A 371 -0.26 -0.53 36.06
C SER A 371 -1.61 -0.18 35.44
N ASP A 372 -2.55 0.27 36.27
CA ASP A 372 -3.84 0.78 35.79
C ASP A 372 -3.68 2.03 34.93
N ASP A 373 -2.69 2.88 35.23
CA ASP A 373 -2.36 4.05 34.41
C ASP A 373 -1.87 3.66 33.00
N GLY A 374 -1.06 2.61 32.91
CA GLY A 374 -0.65 2.02 31.63
C GLY A 374 -1.86 1.56 30.82
N LEU A 375 -2.76 0.78 31.45
CA LEU A 375 -3.99 0.33 30.82
C LEU A 375 -4.89 1.50 30.40
N ALA A 376 -5.08 2.51 31.24
CA ALA A 376 -5.90 3.68 30.94
C ALA A 376 -5.40 4.40 29.69
N ARG A 377 -4.07 4.58 29.56
CA ARG A 377 -3.46 5.17 28.36
C ARG A 377 -3.68 4.31 27.12
N GLY A 378 -3.50 2.99 27.22
CA GLY A 378 -3.76 2.07 26.11
C GLY A 378 -5.22 2.09 25.65
N MET A 379 -6.16 2.05 26.59
CA MET A 379 -7.60 2.13 26.32
C MET A 379 -8.00 3.48 25.72
N GLN A 380 -7.40 4.57 26.19
CA GLN A 380 -7.62 5.91 25.64
C GLN A 380 -7.15 6.01 24.18
N HIS A 381 -6.03 5.37 23.84
CA HIS A 381 -5.53 5.31 22.47
C HIS A 381 -6.52 4.61 21.54
N VAL A 382 -7.03 3.43 21.93
CA VAL A 382 -8.06 2.70 21.17
C VAL A 382 -9.32 3.55 21.00
N ASN A 383 -9.80 4.20 22.07
CA ASN A 383 -10.95 5.10 22.02
C ASN A 383 -10.73 6.29 21.07
N ALA A 384 -9.57 6.94 21.15
CA ALA A 384 -9.23 8.07 20.29
C ALA A 384 -9.19 7.68 18.79
N PHE A 385 -8.69 6.48 18.49
CA PHE A 385 -8.70 5.94 17.13
C PHE A 385 -10.12 5.87 16.55
N TYR A 386 -11.06 5.24 17.27
CA TYR A 386 -12.45 5.11 16.80
C TYR A 386 -13.20 6.43 16.82
N ALA A 387 -13.00 7.27 17.84
CA ALA A 387 -13.60 8.61 17.91
C ALA A 387 -13.25 9.47 16.68
N LYS A 388 -11.99 9.41 16.22
CA LYS A 388 -11.53 10.10 15.01
C LYS A 388 -12.24 9.59 13.75
N ARG A 389 -12.54 8.29 13.66
CA ARG A 389 -13.25 7.71 12.51
C ARG A 389 -14.73 8.06 12.50
N VAL A 390 -15.36 8.12 13.67
CA VAL A 390 -16.73 8.62 13.84
C VAL A 390 -16.80 10.09 13.42
N ALA A 391 -15.88 10.93 13.90
CA ALA A 391 -15.80 12.34 13.53
C ALA A 391 -15.62 12.54 12.01
N LYS A 392 -14.88 11.65 11.35
CA LYS A 392 -14.69 11.63 9.90
C LYS A 392 -15.85 10.98 9.12
N LYS A 393 -16.94 10.59 9.78
CA LYS A 393 -18.08 9.85 9.21
C LYS A 393 -17.67 8.56 8.48
N ALA A 394 -16.55 7.97 8.87
CA ALA A 394 -16.04 6.71 8.30
C ALA A 394 -16.69 5.48 8.94
N MET A 395 -17.34 5.66 10.10
CA MET A 395 -18.14 4.67 10.82
C MET A 395 -19.15 5.37 11.74
N THR A 396 -20.17 4.64 12.19
CA THR A 396 -21.18 5.13 13.15
C THR A 396 -20.70 4.99 14.59
N ARG A 397 -21.35 5.73 15.52
CA ARG A 397 -21.06 5.61 16.95
C ARG A 397 -21.31 4.19 17.47
N ALA A 398 -22.43 3.57 17.10
CA ALA A 398 -22.74 2.20 17.48
C ALA A 398 -21.72 1.16 16.93
N GLN A 399 -21.15 1.40 15.75
CA GLN A 399 -20.05 0.58 15.23
C GLN A 399 -18.78 0.74 16.09
N ALA A 400 -18.43 1.97 16.47
CA ALA A 400 -17.29 2.24 17.34
C ALA A 400 -17.46 1.61 18.73
N ASP A 401 -18.64 1.75 19.35
CA ASP A 401 -18.90 1.16 20.68
C ASP A 401 -18.81 -0.37 20.65
N ARG A 402 -19.27 -1.03 19.56
CA ARG A 402 -19.07 -2.47 19.38
C ARG A 402 -17.60 -2.87 19.34
N CYS A 403 -16.76 -2.11 18.65
CA CYS A 403 -15.31 -2.35 18.63
C CYS A 403 -14.69 -2.14 20.03
N LEU A 404 -15.10 -1.10 20.76
CA LEU A 404 -14.57 -0.81 22.09
C LEU A 404 -14.90 -1.90 23.12
N HIS A 405 -16.04 -2.57 23.01
CA HIS A 405 -16.37 -3.71 23.86
C HIS A 405 -15.53 -4.97 23.59
N GLN A 406 -14.75 -4.99 22.51
CA GLN A 406 -13.84 -6.11 22.20
C GLN A 406 -12.49 -6.00 22.91
N VAL A 407 -12.16 -4.88 23.57
CA VAL A 407 -10.93 -4.74 24.37
C VAL A 407 -11.24 -4.74 25.85
N THR A 408 -10.51 -5.56 26.62
CA THR A 408 -10.57 -5.56 28.09
C THR A 408 -9.18 -5.48 28.71
N GLY A 409 -9.05 -4.73 29.81
CA GLY A 409 -7.78 -4.54 30.52
C GLY A 409 -7.57 -5.50 31.69
N THR A 410 -6.30 -5.76 32.03
CA THR A 410 -5.89 -6.51 33.24
C THR A 410 -4.49 -6.12 33.69
N THR A 411 -4.22 -6.09 34.99
CA THR A 411 -2.87 -5.86 35.54
C THR A 411 -2.13 -7.17 35.85
N ASN A 412 -2.86 -8.29 35.85
CA ASN A 412 -2.33 -9.65 36.07
C ASN A 412 -2.66 -10.57 34.88
N TYR A 413 -2.29 -11.84 34.95
CA TYR A 413 -2.49 -12.82 33.87
C TYR A 413 -3.93 -13.37 33.74
N SER A 414 -4.91 -12.80 34.45
CA SER A 414 -6.33 -13.15 34.31
C SER A 414 -6.82 -13.01 32.87
N GLY A 415 -7.33 -14.12 32.33
CA GLY A 415 -7.84 -14.21 30.96
C GLY A 415 -6.77 -14.39 29.88
N ILE A 416 -5.48 -14.26 30.20
CA ILE A 416 -4.39 -14.45 29.24
C ILE A 416 -4.26 -15.92 28.83
N GLY A 417 -4.37 -16.86 29.77
CA GLY A 417 -4.26 -18.30 29.47
C GLY A 417 -5.34 -18.86 28.52
N ALA A 418 -6.45 -18.14 28.32
CA ALA A 418 -7.51 -18.51 27.39
C ALA A 418 -7.28 -17.97 25.96
N CYS A 419 -6.26 -17.13 25.74
CA CYS A 419 -5.96 -16.55 24.44
C CYS A 419 -5.24 -17.58 23.54
N ASP A 420 -5.56 -17.57 22.25
CA ASP A 420 -4.92 -18.47 21.27
C ASP A 420 -3.54 -17.97 20.85
N ILE A 421 -3.38 -16.64 20.80
CA ILE A 421 -2.11 -15.95 20.58
C ILE A 421 -1.94 -14.88 21.66
N VAL A 422 -0.78 -14.86 22.30
CA VAL A 422 -0.37 -13.80 23.24
C VAL A 422 0.82 -13.07 22.64
N ILE A 423 0.69 -11.76 22.45
CA ILE A 423 1.69 -10.89 21.82
C ILE A 423 2.36 -10.02 22.87
N GLU A 424 3.66 -10.21 23.06
CA GLU A 424 4.49 -9.42 23.95
C GLU A 424 4.98 -8.15 23.23
N ALA A 425 4.74 -6.98 23.83
CA ALA A 425 5.10 -5.66 23.30
C ALA A 425 5.66 -4.74 24.41
N VAL A 426 6.60 -5.27 25.20
CA VAL A 426 7.31 -4.58 26.29
C VAL A 426 8.75 -4.25 25.90
N PHE A 427 9.51 -3.71 26.85
CA PHE A 427 10.88 -3.25 26.65
C PHE A 427 11.81 -4.34 26.10
N GLU A 428 12.85 -3.90 25.39
CA GLU A 428 13.88 -4.75 24.79
C GLU A 428 14.85 -5.24 25.87
N ASP A 429 14.40 -6.21 26.68
CA ASP A 429 15.14 -6.85 27.77
C ASP A 429 14.89 -8.37 27.71
N LEU A 430 15.98 -9.16 27.59
CA LEU A 430 15.89 -10.59 27.36
C LEU A 430 15.32 -11.34 28.57
N GLU A 431 15.74 -11.00 29.79
CA GLU A 431 15.29 -11.67 31.01
C GLU A 431 13.80 -11.44 31.24
N LEU A 432 13.34 -10.20 31.07
CA LEU A 432 11.93 -9.84 31.17
C LEU A 432 11.08 -10.62 30.15
N LYS A 433 11.53 -10.72 28.89
CA LYS A 433 10.81 -11.44 27.84
C LYS A 433 10.74 -12.95 28.13
N GLN A 434 11.84 -13.54 28.60
CA GLN A 434 11.87 -14.94 29.03
C GLN A 434 10.92 -15.19 30.23
N GLN A 435 10.88 -14.28 31.20
CA GLN A 435 9.95 -14.37 32.33
C GLN A 435 8.50 -14.29 31.88
N MET A 436 8.15 -13.34 31.00
CA MET A 436 6.77 -13.21 30.48
C MET A 436 6.34 -14.44 29.69
N LEU A 437 7.24 -15.03 28.90
CA LEU A 437 6.97 -16.29 28.21
C LEU A 437 6.64 -17.41 29.21
N ALA A 438 7.43 -17.55 30.26
CA ALA A 438 7.18 -18.56 31.31
C ALA A 438 5.84 -18.32 32.04
N ASP A 439 5.50 -17.08 32.34
CA ASP A 439 4.23 -16.73 32.97
C ASP A 439 3.03 -17.02 32.07
N VAL A 440 3.12 -16.72 30.77
CA VAL A 440 2.09 -17.04 29.78
C VAL A 440 1.92 -18.55 29.66
N GLU A 441 3.03 -19.29 29.60
CA GLU A 441 3.02 -20.75 29.57
C GLU A 441 2.33 -21.33 30.82
N ALA A 442 2.61 -20.80 32.01
CA ALA A 442 1.95 -21.22 33.24
C ALA A 442 0.45 -20.89 33.26
N ALA A 443 0.06 -19.69 32.79
CA ALA A 443 -1.34 -19.29 32.70
C ALA A 443 -2.12 -20.16 31.69
N ALA A 444 -1.49 -20.52 30.58
CA ALA A 444 -2.06 -21.41 29.56
C ALA A 444 -2.18 -22.85 30.08
N ASP A 445 -1.18 -23.37 30.81
CA ASP A 445 -1.20 -24.68 31.47
C ASP A 445 -2.39 -24.78 32.44
N ALA A 446 -2.60 -23.76 33.27
CA ALA A 446 -3.72 -23.69 34.22
C ALA A 446 -5.11 -23.72 33.55
N ARG A 447 -5.18 -23.47 32.24
CA ARG A 447 -6.40 -23.53 31.42
C ARG A 447 -6.44 -24.74 30.47
N GLY A 448 -5.42 -25.60 30.49
CA GLY A 448 -5.28 -26.71 29.55
C GLY A 448 -5.04 -26.27 28.09
N ASN A 449 -4.61 -25.03 27.86
CA ASN A 449 -4.39 -24.47 26.53
C ASN A 449 -2.92 -24.61 26.10
N THR A 450 -2.45 -25.83 25.92
CA THR A 450 -1.05 -26.12 25.54
C THR A 450 -0.71 -25.68 24.11
N ASP A 451 -1.70 -25.33 23.31
CA ASP A 451 -1.58 -24.85 21.92
C ASP A 451 -1.41 -23.32 21.80
N CYS A 452 -1.45 -22.59 22.93
CA CYS A 452 -1.27 -21.14 22.99
C CYS A 452 0.06 -20.72 22.32
N ILE A 453 -0.02 -19.79 21.37
CA ILE A 453 1.15 -19.22 20.69
C ILE A 453 1.65 -18.02 21.49
N PHE A 454 2.92 -18.02 21.85
CA PHE A 454 3.60 -16.83 22.34
C PHE A 454 4.30 -16.14 21.18
N ALA A 455 3.91 -14.90 20.93
CA ALA A 455 4.51 -14.04 19.93
C ALA A 455 5.23 -12.86 20.60
N THR A 456 6.42 -12.50 20.13
CA THR A 456 7.13 -11.30 20.62
C THR A 456 7.27 -10.24 19.52
N ASN A 457 7.01 -8.98 19.86
CA ASN A 457 7.22 -7.80 19.02
C ASN A 457 8.62 -7.18 19.22
N THR A 458 9.61 -7.99 19.59
CA THR A 458 11.01 -7.56 19.65
C THR A 458 11.51 -7.12 18.26
N SER A 459 12.51 -6.25 18.23
CA SER A 459 13.06 -5.66 17.01
C SER A 459 14.50 -6.09 16.72
N SER A 460 15.18 -6.66 17.71
CA SER A 460 16.62 -6.92 17.67
C SER A 460 17.06 -8.22 18.34
N LEU A 461 16.37 -8.64 19.40
CA LEU A 461 16.72 -9.86 20.14
C LEU A 461 16.34 -11.10 19.32
N PRO A 462 17.26 -12.07 19.12
CA PRO A 462 16.93 -13.32 18.47
C PRO A 462 15.79 -14.05 19.19
N ILE A 463 14.83 -14.55 18.43
CA ILE A 463 13.67 -15.29 18.96
C ILE A 463 14.11 -16.58 19.64
N SER A 464 15.18 -17.20 19.14
CA SER A 464 15.81 -18.38 19.72
C SER A 464 16.33 -18.15 21.15
N GLU A 465 16.86 -16.96 21.44
CA GLU A 465 17.29 -16.59 22.79
C GLU A 465 16.10 -16.39 23.73
N ILE A 466 15.03 -15.75 23.25
CA ILE A 466 13.79 -15.59 24.02
C ILE A 466 13.14 -16.97 24.29
N ALA A 467 13.14 -17.86 23.30
CA ALA A 467 12.58 -19.19 23.38
C ALA A 467 13.48 -20.21 24.14
N ALA A 468 14.69 -19.84 24.54
CA ALA A 468 15.69 -20.77 25.05
C ALA A 468 15.21 -21.56 26.29
N LYS A 469 14.37 -20.94 27.12
CA LYS A 469 13.80 -21.52 28.35
C LYS A 469 12.32 -21.92 28.21
N ALA A 470 11.76 -21.86 27.00
CA ALA A 470 10.35 -22.18 26.76
C ALA A 470 10.09 -23.67 27.00
N LYS A 471 8.94 -24.01 27.61
CA LYS A 471 8.46 -25.40 27.66
C LYS A 471 8.03 -25.90 26.29
N ARG A 472 7.49 -25.00 25.46
CA ARG A 472 6.95 -25.29 24.12
C ARG A 472 7.54 -24.33 23.07
N PRO A 473 8.85 -24.40 22.78
CA PRO A 473 9.49 -23.51 21.81
C PRO A 473 8.87 -23.59 20.41
N GLU A 474 8.19 -24.68 20.08
CA GLU A 474 7.45 -24.86 18.83
C GLU A 474 6.24 -23.92 18.67
N ASN A 475 5.74 -23.35 19.78
CA ASN A 475 4.67 -22.35 19.82
C ASN A 475 5.21 -20.92 20.03
N VAL A 476 6.54 -20.70 19.99
CA VAL A 476 7.16 -19.38 20.11
C VAL A 476 7.52 -18.83 18.72
N ILE A 477 7.16 -17.56 18.47
CA ILE A 477 7.40 -16.90 17.17
C ILE A 477 7.64 -15.38 17.35
N GLY A 478 8.33 -14.74 16.41
CA GLY A 478 8.38 -13.28 16.34
C GLY A 478 7.24 -12.71 15.50
N LEU A 479 6.59 -11.66 15.98
CA LEU A 479 5.63 -10.83 15.25
C LEU A 479 6.08 -9.37 15.34
N HIS A 480 7.03 -8.98 14.49
CA HIS A 480 7.63 -7.65 14.50
C HIS A 480 6.76 -6.65 13.71
N TYR A 481 6.03 -5.81 14.44
CA TYR A 481 5.22 -4.71 13.93
C TYR A 481 6.03 -3.42 13.87
N PHE A 482 5.66 -2.55 12.92
CA PHE A 482 6.30 -1.26 12.71
C PHE A 482 5.42 -0.13 13.24
N SER A 483 6.03 0.86 13.90
CA SER A 483 5.32 2.02 14.43
C SER A 483 5.12 3.10 13.36
N PRO A 484 3.94 3.77 13.30
CA PRO A 484 2.71 3.45 14.03
C PRO A 484 1.98 2.24 13.45
N VAL A 485 1.54 1.32 14.33
CA VAL A 485 1.00 0.00 13.95
C VAL A 485 -0.21 0.11 13.02
N GLU A 486 -1.09 1.09 13.17
CA GLU A 486 -2.30 1.24 12.37
C GLU A 486 -2.02 1.75 10.95
N LYS A 487 -0.82 2.29 10.71
CA LYS A 487 -0.43 2.89 9.42
C LYS A 487 0.55 2.02 8.66
N MET A 488 1.48 1.39 9.35
CA MET A 488 2.53 0.63 8.71
C MET A 488 1.96 -0.67 8.13
N PRO A 489 2.15 -0.94 6.83
CA PRO A 489 1.52 -2.09 6.18
C PRO A 489 2.24 -3.42 6.46
N LEU A 490 3.54 -3.40 6.78
CA LEU A 490 4.31 -4.62 6.98
C LEU A 490 4.08 -5.26 8.37
N LEU A 491 4.13 -6.58 8.39
CA LEU A 491 4.41 -7.40 9.56
C LEU A 491 5.51 -8.40 9.19
N GLU A 492 6.64 -8.33 9.90
CA GLU A 492 7.73 -9.29 9.76
C GLU A 492 7.51 -10.43 10.76
N ILE A 493 7.39 -11.66 10.26
CA ILE A 493 7.20 -12.86 11.08
C ILE A 493 8.52 -13.62 11.13
N ILE A 494 9.02 -13.86 12.33
CA ILE A 494 10.33 -14.47 12.55
C ILE A 494 10.13 -15.89 13.08
N ALA A 495 10.64 -16.87 12.35
CA ALA A 495 10.57 -18.27 12.75
C ALA A 495 11.95 -18.81 13.11
N THR A 496 12.05 -19.43 14.28
CA THR A 496 13.21 -20.24 14.65
C THR A 496 13.15 -21.61 13.97
N GLU A 497 14.23 -22.38 14.06
CA GLU A 497 14.22 -23.78 13.62
C GLU A 497 13.21 -24.64 14.38
N LYS A 498 12.95 -24.32 15.66
CA LYS A 498 12.01 -25.05 16.51
C LYS A 498 10.55 -24.65 16.28
N THR A 499 10.29 -23.44 15.78
CA THR A 499 8.93 -22.93 15.56
C THR A 499 8.15 -23.84 14.60
N SER A 500 7.01 -24.36 15.05
CA SER A 500 6.23 -25.32 14.25
C SER A 500 5.66 -24.68 12.99
N LYS A 501 5.48 -25.48 11.93
CA LYS A 501 4.82 -25.02 10.70
C LYS A 501 3.38 -24.55 10.96
N LYS A 502 2.69 -25.15 11.93
CA LYS A 502 1.33 -24.77 12.32
C LYS A 502 1.31 -23.40 12.99
N THR A 503 2.30 -23.09 13.83
CA THR A 503 2.50 -21.78 14.45
C THR A 503 2.74 -20.71 13.38
N ILE A 504 3.64 -20.97 12.42
CA ILE A 504 3.90 -20.06 11.29
C ILE A 504 2.61 -19.82 10.48
N ALA A 505 1.88 -20.88 10.10
CA ALA A 505 0.64 -20.74 9.34
C ALA A 505 -0.40 -19.89 10.07
N THR A 506 -0.54 -20.10 11.39
CA THR A 506 -1.49 -19.37 12.25
C THR A 506 -1.10 -17.90 12.35
N ALA A 507 0.18 -17.60 12.58
CA ALA A 507 0.71 -16.25 12.65
C ALA A 507 0.56 -15.48 11.32
N VAL A 508 0.82 -16.14 10.18
CA VAL A 508 0.61 -15.58 8.84
C VAL A 508 -0.87 -15.26 8.60
N ALA A 509 -1.77 -16.19 8.93
CA ALA A 509 -3.21 -15.98 8.79
C ALA A 509 -3.69 -14.82 9.67
N PHE A 510 -3.21 -14.76 10.90
CA PHE A 510 -3.52 -13.68 11.85
C PHE A 510 -3.03 -12.32 11.34
N GLY A 511 -1.78 -12.20 10.91
CA GLY A 511 -1.22 -10.97 10.35
C GLY A 511 -2.01 -10.46 9.13
N LYS A 512 -2.42 -11.38 8.25
CA LYS A 512 -3.27 -11.06 7.10
C LYS A 512 -4.68 -10.61 7.51
N ALA A 513 -5.27 -11.24 8.52
CA ALA A 513 -6.55 -10.82 9.08
C ALA A 513 -6.49 -9.40 9.66
N GLN A 514 -5.34 -8.99 10.21
CA GLN A 514 -5.09 -7.60 10.62
C GLN A 514 -4.89 -6.62 9.44
N GLY A 515 -4.98 -7.11 8.20
CA GLY A 515 -4.77 -6.30 7.00
C GLY A 515 -3.30 -5.97 6.72
N LYS A 516 -2.36 -6.72 7.30
CA LYS A 516 -0.91 -6.55 7.08
C LYS A 516 -0.43 -7.32 5.86
N THR A 517 0.59 -6.77 5.19
CA THR A 517 1.43 -7.52 4.27
C THR A 517 2.46 -8.27 5.10
N VAL A 518 2.48 -9.60 4.99
CA VAL A 518 3.32 -10.46 5.82
C VAL A 518 4.52 -10.95 5.00
N ILE A 519 5.70 -10.89 5.61
CA ILE A 519 6.88 -11.65 5.19
C ILE A 519 7.29 -12.61 6.30
N VAL A 520 7.85 -13.76 5.94
CA VAL A 520 8.42 -14.72 6.91
C VAL A 520 9.92 -14.79 6.71
N VAL A 521 10.66 -14.55 7.78
CA VAL A 521 12.13 -14.54 7.81
C VAL A 521 12.65 -15.54 8.84
N ALA A 522 13.87 -16.01 8.64
CA ALA A 522 14.57 -16.82 9.63
C ALA A 522 15.04 -15.94 10.80
N ASP A 523 15.18 -16.57 11.96
CA ASP A 523 15.72 -15.92 13.14
C ASP A 523 17.20 -15.54 12.97
N GLY A 524 17.57 -14.40 13.53
CA GLY A 524 18.92 -13.84 13.50
C GLY A 524 18.96 -12.43 14.07
N PRO A 525 20.13 -11.92 14.50
CA PRO A 525 20.25 -10.58 15.07
C PRO A 525 19.71 -9.49 14.12
N GLY A 526 18.69 -8.74 14.58
CA GLY A 526 18.01 -7.70 13.78
C GLY A 526 17.15 -8.21 12.62
N PHE A 527 16.94 -9.52 12.51
CA PHE A 527 16.08 -10.16 11.49
C PHE A 527 16.44 -9.72 10.07
N TYR A 528 15.46 -9.44 9.21
CA TYR A 528 15.72 -8.81 7.92
C TYR A 528 15.65 -7.29 8.02
N THR A 529 14.60 -6.75 8.63
CA THR A 529 14.29 -5.32 8.48
C THR A 529 15.24 -4.42 9.26
N THR A 530 15.39 -4.62 10.58
CA THR A 530 16.32 -3.84 11.42
C THR A 530 17.75 -3.97 10.89
N ARG A 531 18.13 -5.19 10.50
CA ARG A 531 19.43 -5.50 9.92
C ARG A 531 19.69 -4.72 8.63
N ALA A 532 18.77 -4.77 7.65
CA ALA A 532 18.93 -4.05 6.38
C ALA A 532 18.96 -2.52 6.53
N LEU A 533 18.25 -1.97 7.52
CA LEU A 533 18.23 -0.53 7.79
C LEU A 533 19.51 -0.04 8.49
N SER A 534 20.16 -0.88 9.29
CA SER A 534 21.22 -0.44 10.20
C SER A 534 22.44 0.16 9.49
N PRO A 535 23.01 -0.44 8.43
CA PRO A 535 24.12 0.17 7.68
C PRO A 535 23.77 1.53 7.06
N TYR A 536 22.53 1.71 6.61
CA TYR A 536 22.04 2.98 6.08
C TYR A 536 22.06 4.10 7.14
N LEU A 537 21.62 3.79 8.36
CA LEU A 537 21.64 4.75 9.49
C LEU A 537 23.06 5.01 10.00
N ASN A 538 23.86 3.95 10.12
CA ASN A 538 25.26 4.07 10.56
C ASN A 538 26.06 4.92 9.57
N GLU A 539 25.83 4.75 8.27
CA GLU A 539 26.51 5.53 7.25
C GLU A 539 26.07 6.99 7.26
N ALA A 540 24.78 7.27 7.47
CA ALA A 540 24.29 8.64 7.66
C ALA A 540 24.98 9.33 8.85
N ALA A 541 25.16 8.60 9.96
CA ALA A 541 25.88 9.11 11.13
C ALA A 541 27.39 9.32 10.86
N ARG A 542 28.02 8.48 10.03
CA ARG A 542 29.41 8.67 9.59
C ARG A 542 29.56 9.89 8.67
N LEU A 543 28.64 10.07 7.72
CA LEU A 543 28.61 11.25 6.85
C LEU A 543 28.52 12.56 7.65
N LEU A 544 27.78 12.55 8.77
CA LEU A 544 27.73 13.69 9.70
C LEU A 544 29.08 13.94 10.39
N ALA A 545 29.80 12.89 10.78
CA ALA A 545 31.16 12.99 11.31
C ALA A 545 32.14 13.52 10.25
N GLU A 546 31.97 13.14 8.98
CA GLU A 546 32.75 13.65 7.84
C GLU A 546 32.39 15.10 7.43
N GLY A 547 31.50 15.76 8.19
CA GLY A 547 31.18 17.17 8.03
C GLY A 547 29.93 17.49 7.20
N ALA A 548 29.15 16.49 6.77
CA ALA A 548 27.85 16.75 6.15
C ALA A 548 26.85 17.35 7.14
N GLY A 549 25.98 18.25 6.67
CA GLY A 549 24.95 18.84 7.53
C GLY A 549 23.79 17.86 7.81
N VAL A 550 23.24 17.86 9.03
CA VAL A 550 22.04 17.07 9.41
C VAL A 550 20.91 17.22 8.38
N ARG A 551 20.59 18.46 8.01
CA ARG A 551 19.56 18.76 7.03
C ARG A 551 19.95 18.36 5.61
N GLN A 552 21.22 18.49 5.26
CA GLN A 552 21.72 18.11 3.93
C GLN A 552 21.50 16.61 3.71
N ILE A 553 21.90 15.78 4.68
CA ILE A 553 21.73 14.32 4.61
C ILE A 553 20.25 13.96 4.43
N ASP A 554 19.38 14.51 5.28
CA ASP A 554 17.94 14.26 5.21
C ASP A 554 17.34 14.72 3.87
N GLU A 555 17.68 15.92 3.40
CA GLU A 555 17.14 16.47 2.15
C GLU A 555 17.68 15.73 0.92
N ALA A 556 18.94 15.32 0.89
CA ALA A 556 19.52 14.53 -0.19
C ALA A 556 18.79 13.19 -0.36
N LEU A 557 18.58 12.44 0.73
CA LEU A 557 17.91 11.14 0.69
C LEU A 557 16.40 11.26 0.46
N VAL A 558 15.74 12.28 1.01
CA VAL A 558 14.32 12.55 0.71
C VAL A 558 14.12 12.97 -0.74
N ASN A 559 15.02 13.79 -1.29
CA ASN A 559 14.97 14.15 -2.71
C ASN A 559 15.32 12.97 -3.61
N HIS A 560 16.13 12.02 -3.15
CA HIS A 560 16.36 10.75 -3.84
C HIS A 560 15.13 9.82 -3.82
N GLY A 561 14.22 10.01 -2.87
CA GLY A 561 12.90 9.37 -2.85
C GLY A 561 12.56 8.60 -1.59
N PHE A 562 13.44 8.58 -0.57
CA PHE A 562 13.08 8.04 0.74
C PHE A 562 11.98 8.90 1.40
N PRO A 563 11.01 8.30 2.10
CA PRO A 563 9.90 9.05 2.69
C PRO A 563 10.32 9.94 3.87
N VAL A 564 11.37 9.53 4.58
CA VAL A 564 11.92 10.21 5.76
C VAL A 564 13.44 10.12 5.69
N GLY A 565 14.12 11.25 5.98
CA GLY A 565 15.58 11.28 6.06
C GLY A 565 16.10 10.51 7.29
N PRO A 566 17.32 9.97 7.25
CA PRO A 566 17.85 9.10 8.31
C PRO A 566 17.97 9.80 9.67
N MET A 567 18.28 11.10 9.73
CA MET A 567 18.40 11.83 10.99
C MET A 567 17.02 12.04 11.62
N THR A 568 16.04 12.41 10.80
CA THR A 568 14.64 12.47 11.26
C THR A 568 14.13 11.10 11.70
N LEU A 569 14.49 10.02 10.99
CA LEU A 569 14.08 8.66 11.32
C LEU A 569 14.67 8.20 12.67
N LEU A 570 15.95 8.48 12.93
CA LEU A 570 16.59 8.22 14.23
C LEU A 570 15.91 8.98 15.37
N ASP A 571 15.50 10.23 15.15
CA ASP A 571 14.75 10.99 16.16
C ASP A 571 13.33 10.43 16.39
N GLU A 572 12.69 9.84 15.38
CA GLU A 572 11.35 9.25 15.53
C GLU A 572 11.37 7.89 16.23
N VAL A 573 12.37 7.06 15.93
CA VAL A 573 12.58 5.76 16.60
C VAL A 573 13.11 5.96 18.02
N GLY A 574 14.02 6.92 18.19
CA GLY A 574 14.73 7.22 19.42
C GLY A 574 16.19 6.79 19.34
N VAL A 575 17.10 7.71 19.66
CA VAL A 575 18.56 7.49 19.59
C VAL A 575 19.01 6.37 20.53
N ASP A 576 18.34 6.21 21.67
CA ASP A 576 18.60 5.14 22.64
C ASP A 576 18.22 3.75 22.14
N VAL A 577 17.22 3.62 21.27
CA VAL A 577 16.90 2.34 20.63
C VAL A 577 18.06 1.94 19.72
N GLY A 578 18.57 2.88 18.92
CA GLY A 578 19.75 2.66 18.08
C GLY A 578 20.96 2.18 18.88
N VAL A 579 21.21 2.75 20.06
CA VAL A 579 22.32 2.33 20.94
C VAL A 579 22.09 1.00 21.64
N LYS A 580 20.86 0.56 21.85
CA LYS A 580 20.60 -0.81 22.34
C LYS A 580 20.80 -1.85 21.24
N VAL A 581 20.40 -1.53 20.02
CA VAL A 581 20.48 -2.45 18.87
C VAL A 581 21.90 -2.52 18.29
N GLY A 582 22.62 -1.40 18.26
CA GLY A 582 23.96 -1.29 17.66
C GLY A 582 24.94 -2.35 18.16
N PRO A 583 25.18 -2.49 19.48
CA PRO A 583 26.09 -3.49 20.04
C PRO A 583 25.70 -4.93 19.72
N ILE A 584 24.40 -5.23 19.63
CA ILE A 584 23.91 -6.58 19.27
C ILE A 584 24.32 -6.91 17.83
N LEU A 585 24.14 -5.96 16.91
CA LEU A 585 24.50 -6.14 15.50
C LEU A 585 26.00 -6.11 15.27
N GLU A 586 26.74 -5.23 15.95
CA GLU A 586 28.19 -5.17 15.88
C GLU A 586 28.84 -6.43 16.45
N ALA A 587 28.35 -6.97 17.56
CA ALA A 587 28.83 -8.25 18.08
C ALA A 587 28.61 -9.41 17.10
N ALA A 588 27.51 -9.36 16.32
CA ALA A 588 27.17 -10.40 15.36
C ALA A 588 27.91 -10.26 14.01
N PHE A 589 28.16 -9.03 13.55
CA PHE A 589 28.61 -8.76 12.16
C PHE A 589 29.89 -7.91 12.06
N GLY A 590 30.47 -7.50 13.20
CA GLY A 590 31.70 -6.73 13.28
C GLY A 590 31.61 -5.33 12.66
N GLU A 591 32.71 -4.90 12.04
CA GLU A 591 32.89 -3.55 11.49
C GLU A 591 31.81 -3.16 10.46
N ARG A 592 31.20 -4.14 9.77
CA ARG A 592 30.08 -3.93 8.83
C ARG A 592 28.87 -3.25 9.50
N MET A 593 28.66 -3.50 10.80
CA MET A 593 27.54 -2.98 11.58
C MET A 593 27.95 -2.01 12.69
N ALA A 594 29.24 -1.68 12.79
CA ALA A 594 29.72 -0.75 13.80
C ALA A 594 29.11 0.65 13.61
N ALA A 595 28.55 1.20 14.69
CA ALA A 595 28.03 2.57 14.72
C ALA A 595 29.15 3.57 15.08
N PRO A 596 29.10 4.82 14.61
CA PRO A 596 30.06 5.85 15.03
C PRO A 596 29.79 6.32 16.48
N ASN A 597 30.85 6.77 17.18
CA ASN A 597 30.82 7.18 18.59
C ASN A 597 29.87 8.35 18.90
N ALA A 598 29.58 9.20 17.92
CA ALA A 598 28.69 10.37 18.02
C ALA A 598 27.33 10.08 18.70
N SER A 599 26.79 8.87 18.53
CA SER A 599 25.49 8.47 19.10
C SER A 599 25.51 8.36 20.63
N ALA A 600 26.66 8.07 21.25
CA ALA A 600 26.77 7.92 22.71
C ALA A 600 26.64 9.28 23.42
N LYS A 601 27.31 10.32 22.92
CA LYS A 601 27.27 11.68 23.49
C LYS A 601 25.87 12.29 23.46
N MET A 602 25.09 11.99 22.43
CA MET A 602 23.69 12.42 22.33
C MET A 602 22.82 11.86 23.46
N ILE A 603 23.06 10.61 23.86
CA ILE A 603 22.33 9.96 24.94
C ILE A 603 22.73 10.52 26.30
N GLU A 604 24.04 10.71 26.54
CA GLU A 604 24.54 11.33 27.78
C GLU A 604 23.93 12.73 27.99
N ALA A 605 23.71 13.46 26.91
CA ALA A 605 23.04 14.77 26.93
C ALA A 605 21.50 14.71 27.05
N GLY A 606 20.89 13.52 27.08
CA GLY A 606 19.44 13.33 27.15
C GLY A 606 18.69 13.60 25.83
N HIS A 607 19.41 13.70 24.71
CA HIS A 607 18.85 14.03 23.39
C HIS A 607 18.39 12.76 22.65
N LEU A 608 17.34 12.13 23.19
CA LEU A 608 16.77 10.87 22.71
C LEU A 608 15.82 10.99 21.51
N GLY A 609 15.75 12.16 20.86
CA GLY A 609 14.86 12.42 19.74
C GLY A 609 13.51 12.99 20.14
N ARG A 610 12.46 12.60 19.41
CA ARG A 610 11.12 13.17 19.53
C ARG A 610 10.48 12.95 20.89
N LYS A 611 10.81 11.85 21.57
CA LYS A 611 10.25 11.47 22.86
C LYS A 611 10.79 12.30 24.04
N SER A 612 12.04 12.78 23.96
CA SER A 612 12.63 13.69 24.93
C SER A 612 12.44 15.16 24.54
N GLY A 613 11.91 15.43 23.35
CA GLY A 613 11.73 16.79 22.82
C GLY A 613 12.97 17.33 22.09
N LYS A 614 14.10 16.63 22.10
CA LYS A 614 15.34 17.02 21.41
C LYS A 614 16.13 15.79 20.95
N GLY A 615 16.68 15.86 19.75
CA GLY A 615 17.59 14.89 19.15
C GLY A 615 18.50 15.58 18.14
N PHE A 616 18.54 15.11 16.89
CA PHE A 616 19.16 15.86 15.79
C PHE A 616 18.39 17.16 15.48
N TYR A 617 17.08 17.15 15.69
CA TYR A 617 16.22 18.32 15.62
C TYR A 617 15.66 18.71 16.99
N ASP A 618 15.19 19.95 17.10
CA ASP A 618 14.45 20.42 18.28
C ASP A 618 12.93 20.22 18.07
N TYR A 619 12.29 19.56 19.03
CA TYR A 619 10.86 19.23 19.07
C TYR A 619 10.09 19.95 20.19
N THR A 620 10.75 20.82 20.97
CA THR A 620 10.16 21.53 22.10
C THR A 620 9.12 22.58 21.68
N ALA A 621 9.34 23.22 20.54
CA ALA A 621 8.41 24.19 19.97
C ALA A 621 7.48 23.56 18.91
N PRO A 622 6.19 23.91 18.88
CA PRO A 622 5.30 23.49 17.81
C PRO A 622 5.76 24.07 16.46
N LYS A 623 6.00 23.20 15.49
CA LYS A 623 6.37 23.57 14.11
C LYS A 623 5.25 24.41 13.49
N LYS A 624 5.52 25.67 13.14
CA LYS A 624 4.60 26.50 12.34
C LYS A 624 4.50 25.98 10.91
N LYS A 625 3.34 26.17 10.29
CA LYS A 625 3.07 25.69 8.92
C LYS A 625 4.01 26.41 7.94
N GLY A 626 4.85 25.64 7.24
CA GLY A 626 5.79 26.16 6.23
C GLY A 626 7.23 26.36 6.73
N GLU A 627 7.47 26.33 8.04
CA GLU A 627 8.83 26.44 8.59
C GLU A 627 9.53 25.08 8.60
N LYS A 628 10.85 25.07 8.38
CA LYS A 628 11.67 23.87 8.61
C LYS A 628 11.85 23.69 10.12
N ARG A 629 11.89 22.44 10.59
CA ARG A 629 12.15 22.16 12.02
C ARG A 629 13.58 22.60 12.34
N PRO A 630 13.83 23.38 13.40
CA PRO A 630 15.17 23.82 13.76
C PRO A 630 16.07 22.61 14.06
N ILE A 631 17.32 22.71 13.62
CA ILE A 631 18.39 21.76 13.99
C ILE A 631 18.72 22.03 15.46
N ASN A 632 19.02 20.98 16.22
CA ASN A 632 19.40 21.13 17.61
C ASN A 632 20.73 21.90 17.72
N ALA A 633 20.71 23.06 18.38
CA ALA A 633 21.86 23.94 18.52
C ALA A 633 22.99 23.31 19.37
N ASP A 634 22.68 22.31 20.20
CA ASP A 634 23.66 21.63 21.03
C ASP A 634 24.55 20.67 20.21
N LEU A 635 24.16 20.33 18.97
CA LEU A 635 24.85 19.34 18.15
C LEU A 635 26.30 19.68 17.84
N ASP A 636 26.61 20.95 17.51
CA ASP A 636 27.99 21.32 17.17
C ASP A 636 28.93 21.10 18.36
N THR A 637 28.44 21.33 19.58
CA THR A 637 29.18 21.06 20.83
C THR A 637 29.26 19.55 21.11
N LEU A 638 28.16 18.82 20.92
CA LEU A 638 28.11 17.37 21.20
C LEU A 638 28.94 16.55 20.21
N LEU A 639 29.05 17.04 18.98
CA LEU A 639 29.84 16.43 17.91
C LEU A 639 31.23 17.06 17.80
N ALA A 640 31.60 17.95 18.73
CA ALA A 640 32.93 18.54 18.77
C ALA A 640 33.99 17.44 18.96
N GLY A 641 35.01 17.44 18.11
CA GLY A 641 36.09 16.45 18.11
C GLY A 641 35.77 15.12 17.40
N GLU A 642 34.52 14.91 16.95
CA GLU A 642 34.15 13.75 16.11
C GLU A 642 34.33 14.02 14.61
N ARG A 643 34.60 15.28 14.24
CA ARG A 643 34.85 15.64 12.84
C ARG A 643 36.28 15.30 12.46
N ASP A 644 36.43 14.48 11.44
CA ASP A 644 37.74 14.02 10.94
C ASP A 644 38.52 15.11 10.17
N GLY A 645 37.89 16.26 9.90
CA GLY A 645 38.49 17.37 9.16
C GLY A 645 38.60 17.11 7.65
N GLY A 646 37.96 16.05 7.15
CA GLY A 646 37.91 15.69 5.74
C GLY A 646 37.06 16.64 4.89
N ARG A 647 37.05 16.39 3.58
CA ARG A 647 36.12 17.06 2.65
C ARG A 647 34.69 16.60 2.98
N ALA A 648 33.80 17.57 3.25
CA ALA A 648 32.39 17.29 3.40
C ALA A 648 31.82 16.62 2.13
N PRO A 649 31.09 15.50 2.26
CA PRO A 649 30.53 14.78 1.13
C PRO A 649 29.40 15.58 0.48
N ASP A 650 29.29 15.47 -0.84
CA ASP A 650 28.17 16.08 -1.57
C ASP A 650 26.90 15.20 -1.55
N ASP A 651 25.80 15.76 -2.06
CA ASP A 651 24.49 15.07 -2.06
C ASP A 651 24.52 13.74 -2.83
N ALA A 652 25.36 13.62 -3.87
CA ALA A 652 25.47 12.39 -4.65
C ALA A 652 26.25 11.32 -3.87
N GLU A 653 27.35 11.69 -3.21
CA GLU A 653 28.11 10.80 -2.32
C GLU A 653 27.24 10.30 -1.16
N ILE A 654 26.44 11.18 -0.55
CA ILE A 654 25.49 10.82 0.53
C ILE A 654 24.49 9.76 0.04
N VAL A 655 23.85 10.04 -1.10
CA VAL A 655 22.84 9.15 -1.67
C VAL A 655 23.42 7.80 -2.03
N GLU A 656 24.57 7.79 -2.71
CA GLU A 656 25.22 6.56 -3.17
C GLU A 656 25.61 5.68 -1.98
N ARG A 657 26.35 6.21 -1.01
CA ARG A 657 26.86 5.44 0.14
C ARG A 657 25.72 4.82 0.96
N CYS A 658 24.72 5.61 1.33
CA CYS A 658 23.58 5.14 2.11
C CYS A 658 22.73 4.10 1.35
N THR A 659 22.42 4.36 0.08
CA THR A 659 21.52 3.48 -0.70
C THR A 659 22.19 2.16 -1.07
N LEU A 660 23.48 2.18 -1.43
CA LEU A 660 24.24 0.97 -1.75
C LEU A 660 24.41 0.07 -0.52
N LEU A 661 24.71 0.63 0.67
CA LEU A 661 24.83 -0.18 1.89
C LEU A 661 23.51 -0.84 2.28
N PHE A 662 22.39 -0.13 2.15
CA PHE A 662 21.07 -0.72 2.37
C PHE A 662 20.87 -1.95 1.46
N ALA A 663 21.05 -1.77 0.15
CA ALA A 663 20.82 -2.83 -0.82
C ALA A 663 21.83 -3.99 -0.68
N ASN A 664 23.09 -3.68 -0.35
CA ASN A 664 24.13 -4.69 -0.08
C ASN A 664 23.77 -5.54 1.14
N GLU A 665 23.27 -4.92 2.21
CA GLU A 665 22.85 -5.63 3.41
C GLU A 665 21.63 -6.52 3.15
N ALA A 666 20.69 -6.07 2.32
CA ALA A 666 19.60 -6.94 1.87
C ALA A 666 20.14 -8.17 1.13
N ALA A 667 21.16 -8.02 0.28
CA ALA A 667 21.82 -9.13 -0.40
C ALA A 667 22.61 -10.05 0.56
N HIS A 668 23.16 -9.52 1.65
CA HIS A 668 23.70 -10.34 2.75
C HIS A 668 22.61 -11.19 3.42
N CYS A 669 21.46 -10.59 3.75
CA CYS A 669 20.32 -11.32 4.32
C CYS A 669 19.82 -12.46 3.42
N LEU A 670 19.91 -12.30 2.09
CA LEU A 670 19.61 -13.38 1.15
C LEU A 670 20.71 -14.45 1.14
N SER A 671 21.98 -14.05 1.10
CA SER A 671 23.13 -14.95 1.14
C SER A 671 23.12 -15.85 2.38
N GLU A 672 22.73 -15.28 3.51
CA GLU A 672 22.69 -15.92 4.82
C GLU A 672 21.34 -16.58 5.13
N LYS A 673 20.42 -16.61 4.15
CA LYS A 673 19.10 -17.27 4.23
C LYS A 673 18.17 -16.72 5.32
N ILE A 674 18.39 -15.48 5.76
CA ILE A 674 17.43 -14.74 6.60
C ILE A 674 16.13 -14.53 5.81
N ILE A 675 16.24 -14.09 4.56
CA ILE A 675 15.13 -14.09 3.62
C ILE A 675 15.31 -15.24 2.63
N ARG A 676 14.19 -15.88 2.25
CA ARG A 676 14.19 -17.03 1.34
C ARG A 676 14.27 -16.63 -0.13
N GLU A 677 13.66 -15.50 -0.47
CA GLU A 677 13.48 -15.04 -1.84
C GLU A 677 13.72 -13.53 -1.91
N PRO A 678 14.32 -13.02 -3.01
CA PRO A 678 14.49 -11.58 -3.26
C PRO A 678 13.18 -10.79 -3.06
N MET A 679 12.04 -11.38 -3.48
CA MET A 679 10.71 -10.77 -3.37
C MET A 679 10.31 -10.41 -1.93
N HIS A 680 10.67 -11.25 -0.95
CA HIS A 680 10.38 -10.96 0.45
C HIS A 680 11.19 -9.77 0.93
N GLY A 681 12.45 -9.67 0.47
CA GLY A 681 13.32 -8.56 0.78
C GLY A 681 12.83 -7.25 0.15
N ASP A 682 12.45 -7.27 -1.13
CA ASP A 682 11.90 -6.10 -1.82
C ASP A 682 10.69 -5.53 -1.10
N ILE A 683 9.70 -6.37 -0.82
CA ILE A 683 8.47 -5.94 -0.15
C ILE A 683 8.71 -5.55 1.30
N GLY A 684 9.56 -6.28 2.03
CA GLY A 684 9.93 -5.92 3.39
C GLY A 684 10.60 -4.54 3.47
N ALA A 685 11.51 -4.24 2.55
CA ALA A 685 12.20 -2.96 2.52
C ALA A 685 11.26 -1.81 2.13
N ILE A 686 10.38 -1.99 1.14
CA ILE A 686 9.45 -0.95 0.71
C ILE A 686 8.41 -0.64 1.80
N PHE A 687 7.75 -1.68 2.33
CA PHE A 687 6.61 -1.51 3.24
C PHE A 687 6.99 -1.35 4.71
N GLY A 688 8.17 -1.81 5.11
CA GLY A 688 8.69 -1.66 6.47
C GLY A 688 9.59 -0.44 6.63
N LEU A 689 10.49 -0.23 5.66
CA LEU A 689 11.64 0.68 5.81
C LEU A 689 11.58 1.90 4.89
N GLY A 690 10.61 1.95 3.98
CA GLY A 690 10.45 3.06 3.05
C GLY A 690 11.47 3.07 1.91
N PHE A 691 12.03 1.90 1.55
CA PHE A 691 12.88 1.81 0.36
C PHE A 691 12.11 2.21 -0.90
N LEU A 692 12.84 2.76 -1.87
CA LEU A 692 12.35 3.45 -3.06
C LEU A 692 11.35 2.59 -3.88
N PRO A 693 10.04 2.85 -3.84
CA PRO A 693 9.07 1.98 -4.52
C PRO A 693 9.20 2.01 -6.05
N PHE A 694 9.62 3.15 -6.61
CA PHE A 694 9.79 3.33 -8.05
C PHE A 694 11.00 2.56 -8.62
N THR A 695 11.88 2.02 -7.77
CA THR A 695 12.98 1.12 -8.17
C THR A 695 12.64 -0.36 -7.95
N GLY A 696 11.49 -0.66 -7.33
CA GLY A 696 10.97 -2.01 -7.14
C GLY A 696 11.47 -2.73 -5.89
N GLY A 697 12.38 -2.12 -5.13
CA GLY A 697 13.00 -2.71 -3.93
C GLY A 697 14.52 -2.90 -4.11
N PRO A 698 15.27 -3.23 -3.04
CA PRO A 698 16.73 -3.39 -3.10
C PRO A 698 17.22 -4.36 -4.18
N PHE A 699 16.55 -5.50 -4.39
CA PHE A 699 16.98 -6.49 -5.39
C PHE A 699 16.69 -6.03 -6.81
N ARG A 700 15.49 -5.49 -7.06
CA ARG A 700 15.14 -4.91 -8.36
C ARG A 700 15.99 -3.68 -8.70
N TYR A 701 16.35 -2.89 -7.70
CA TYR A 701 17.29 -1.77 -7.82
C TYR A 701 18.68 -2.24 -8.28
N ILE A 702 19.21 -3.31 -7.66
CA ILE A 702 20.48 -3.92 -8.08
C ILE A 702 20.39 -4.43 -9.53
N ASP A 703 19.31 -5.13 -9.89
CA ASP A 703 19.11 -5.63 -11.26
C ASP A 703 19.05 -4.51 -12.30
N THR A 704 18.39 -3.40 -11.96
CA THR A 704 18.25 -2.22 -12.83
C THR A 704 19.60 -1.52 -13.04
N MET A 705 20.43 -1.45 -12.00
CA MET A 705 21.80 -0.93 -12.10
C MET A 705 22.73 -1.88 -12.86
N GLY A 706 22.46 -3.19 -12.75
CA GLY A 706 23.34 -4.26 -13.19
C GLY A 706 24.29 -4.69 -12.08
N VAL A 707 24.27 -5.99 -11.75
CA VAL A 707 25.04 -6.56 -10.61
C VAL A 707 26.54 -6.28 -10.71
N ALA A 708 27.13 -6.35 -11.91
CA ALA A 708 28.56 -6.07 -12.10
C ALA A 708 28.92 -4.63 -11.70
N LEU A 709 28.17 -3.65 -12.22
CA LEU A 709 28.37 -2.23 -11.89
C LEU A 709 28.12 -1.95 -10.40
N PHE A 710 27.12 -2.59 -9.81
CA PHE A 710 26.83 -2.47 -8.38
C PHE A 710 28.01 -2.97 -7.52
N VAL A 711 28.58 -4.13 -7.87
CA VAL A 711 29.77 -4.69 -7.21
C VAL A 711 31.00 -3.80 -7.38
N ASP A 712 31.22 -3.27 -8.58
CA ASP A 712 32.36 -2.37 -8.85
C ASP A 712 32.29 -1.09 -8.01
N ARG A 713 31.09 -0.48 -7.90
CA ARG A 713 30.87 0.69 -7.04
C ARG A 713 31.11 0.39 -5.56
N LEU A 714 30.64 -0.75 -5.08
CA LEU A 714 30.88 -1.18 -3.71
C LEU A 714 32.38 -1.40 -3.43
N ASN A 715 33.11 -2.04 -4.34
CA ASN A 715 34.56 -2.22 -4.20
C ASN A 715 35.29 -0.86 -4.16
N ALA A 716 34.94 0.08 -5.04
CA ALA A 716 35.53 1.42 -5.04
C ALA A 716 35.27 2.17 -3.73
N LEU A 717 34.07 2.03 -3.15
CA LEU A 717 33.76 2.59 -1.84
C LEU A 717 34.50 1.85 -0.72
N ALA A 718 34.69 0.54 -0.84
CA ALA A 718 35.44 -0.24 0.15
C ALA A 718 36.92 0.16 0.20
N GLU A 719 37.53 0.44 -0.95
CA GLU A 719 38.90 0.96 -1.03
C GLU A 719 39.04 2.35 -0.39
N LYS A 720 38.06 3.25 -0.62
CA LYS A 720 38.12 4.63 -0.12
C LYS A 720 37.71 4.77 1.35
N HIS A 721 36.73 3.98 1.78
CA HIS A 721 36.06 4.19 3.06
C HIS A 721 36.16 2.99 4.01
N GLY A 722 36.61 1.82 3.56
CA GLY A 722 36.85 0.65 4.40
C GLY A 722 35.88 -0.52 4.16
N PRO A 723 36.12 -1.66 4.83
CA PRO A 723 35.55 -2.96 4.47
C PRO A 723 34.03 -3.08 4.66
N ARG A 724 33.37 -2.12 5.33
CA ARG A 724 31.90 -2.11 5.47
C ARG A 724 31.15 -2.06 4.13
N PHE A 725 31.80 -1.58 3.07
CA PHE A 725 31.25 -1.58 1.71
C PHE A 725 31.53 -2.86 0.92
N GLU A 726 32.19 -3.86 1.50
CA GLU A 726 32.47 -5.09 0.78
C GLU A 726 31.19 -5.74 0.22
N PRO A 727 31.18 -6.16 -1.05
CA PRO A 727 29.99 -6.74 -1.65
C PRO A 727 29.61 -8.07 -0.99
N ALA A 728 28.30 -8.28 -0.83
CA ALA A 728 27.74 -9.51 -0.32
C ALA A 728 28.19 -10.74 -1.15
N PRO A 729 28.36 -11.93 -0.53
CA PRO A 729 28.84 -13.12 -1.22
C PRO A 729 28.03 -13.50 -2.47
N ILE A 730 26.70 -13.37 -2.41
CA ILE A 730 25.83 -13.65 -3.56
C ILE A 730 26.12 -12.71 -4.74
N LEU A 731 26.38 -11.43 -4.48
CA LEU A 731 26.69 -10.43 -5.51
C LEU A 731 28.04 -10.73 -6.17
N LYS A 732 29.06 -11.08 -5.37
CA LYS A 732 30.38 -11.51 -5.88
C LYS A 732 30.25 -12.72 -6.81
N THR A 733 29.37 -13.66 -6.47
CA THR A 733 29.12 -14.87 -7.26
C THR A 733 28.38 -14.54 -8.56
N MET A 734 27.31 -13.75 -8.48
CA MET A 734 26.51 -13.34 -9.64
C MET A 734 27.32 -12.48 -10.63
N ALA A 735 28.17 -11.57 -10.14
CA ALA A 735 29.03 -10.73 -10.99
C ALA A 735 30.00 -11.55 -11.85
N LYS A 736 30.43 -12.72 -11.37
CA LYS A 736 31.34 -13.64 -12.08
C LYS A 736 30.60 -14.62 -13.00
N ALA A 737 29.28 -14.72 -12.92
CA ALA A 737 28.52 -15.67 -13.72
C ALA A 737 28.63 -15.34 -15.22
N THR A 738 28.62 -16.35 -16.09
CA THR A 738 28.70 -16.16 -17.55
C THR A 738 27.33 -16.03 -18.22
N SER A 739 26.29 -16.61 -17.64
CA SER A 739 24.90 -16.51 -18.12
C SER A 739 24.24 -15.23 -17.63
N GLU A 740 23.51 -14.53 -18.51
CA GLU A 740 22.72 -13.33 -18.16
C GLU A 740 21.65 -13.63 -17.09
N SER A 741 21.00 -14.79 -17.16
CA SER A 741 20.00 -15.21 -16.17
C SER A 741 20.56 -15.39 -14.75
N HIS A 742 21.87 -15.64 -14.62
CA HIS A 742 22.56 -15.76 -13.33
C HIS A 742 23.18 -14.44 -12.85
N ARG A 743 23.03 -13.36 -13.64
CA ARG A 743 23.47 -12.00 -13.31
C ARG A 743 22.33 -11.10 -12.82
N ARG A 744 21.14 -11.67 -12.57
CA ARG A 744 19.96 -10.95 -12.09
C ARG A 744 19.23 -11.76 -11.01
N PHE A 745 18.58 -11.06 -10.09
CA PHE A 745 17.66 -11.68 -9.13
C PHE A 745 16.32 -12.02 -9.78
N TYR A 746 15.89 -11.22 -10.76
CA TYR A 746 14.67 -11.40 -11.55
C TYR A 746 15.02 -11.52 -13.04
N PRO A 747 15.24 -12.75 -13.54
CA PRO A 747 15.57 -13.00 -14.94
C PRO A 747 14.42 -12.68 -15.91
#